data_AF-A0A8S1CMB3-F1
#
_entry.id   AF-A0A8S1CMB3-F1
#
_cell.length_a   1.000
_cell.length_b   1.000
_cell.length_c   1.000
_cell.angle_alpha   90.00
_cell.angle_beta   90.00
_cell.angle_gamma   90.00
#
_symmetry.space_group_name_H-M   'P 1'
#
loop_
_entity.id
_entity.type
_entity.pdbx_description
1 polymer ?
#
loop_
_entity_poly.entity_id
_entity_poly.type
_entity_poly.pdbx_seq_one_letter_code
_entity_poly.pdbx_strand_id
1 'polypeptide(L)'
;MSSIGSIEIPLRDTDEVIELSFDQLPDGEEVLSILRQEHAALHLWVRLAEEYYRQSKHEAFVQILEAARIEANTDYRENEKDQMRALDMLAAYYVQIANKEKNKDKKRELFTKATLLYTAADKIIMYDQQHLLGRAYFCLLEDGKMDQADAQFNFVLGQDANNIPSLLGKACIAFNRKDYRGALAFYKKALRNNPRCPAAVRLGMGHCFARQGNLEKAKLAFERALQLDHGCVGALVALAVLKLNEQTTDSIREGVQMLSRAYAADPGNPMVLNHLANHFFFKRDFNKVQHLALHAFHNTENEAMRAESCFQLARSFHAQGDYDQAFQYYYQSTQFAPPSFVLPHFGLGQMYIYREDPENAASCFEKVLKVQPNNYETMKILGSLYANSSSQAKREIARQHLAKVTTQFPEDVEAWIEMAQILEQTDLAAALTAYGTATKILRDKVGAEVPPEILNNVGSLHYRLGNLDDAKHYFEDSLARARSEAEHDPHYYNSIAVTTTYNLARLSEAQCQFDKAEKLYKDILKEHPNYVDCYLRLGCMARDKGQIYEASDWFKEALRINNEHPDAWSLLGNLHLAKMEWGPGQKKFERILKNPATKDDAYSLIALGNVWLQTLHQPTRDKEREKRHQDRALAMYKQVLRNDPKNIWAANGVGAVLAHKNCVIEARDIFAQVREATADFCDVWLNIAHVYVEQKQYVSAIQMYENCLRKFFKNHTVEVLLYLARAYFKAGKLKETKVTLLKALRVAPQDSVLLFNTAIVLQQRAIATLKMEKSTLGTVLEAVNELALSQKFFKHLSVNGDRMRFDLAQAAREERKCQDLMSQAQYHVARARKVDEEERALRRKQEEEREIFRKKQRELTAKAAEERRLREEEMLAKRKEYVEKTKNALLFQEMPSEKSSKKGRSRKERDDGSADDENEEPRSRRSKGGGKGRSRKRKAGTPSGSDSDQGGSPRSKGKKKKKPKKKLEADEGLSAKQRMRIVSKAVISTSESDSDNPNLRIASDE
;
A
#
# COMPACT_ATOMS: atom_id res chain seq x y z
N MET A 1 -23.36 50.11 -55.60
CA MET A 1 -24.26 50.44 -56.72
C MET A 1 -25.66 50.38 -56.18
N SER A 2 -26.18 51.51 -55.74
CA SER A 2 -27.60 51.70 -55.48
C SER A 2 -28.28 51.78 -56.84
N SER A 3 -29.08 50.77 -57.18
CA SER A 3 -30.10 50.91 -58.21
C SER A 3 -31.17 51.84 -57.63
N ILE A 4 -31.31 53.04 -58.19
CA ILE A 4 -32.47 53.89 -57.90
C ILE A 4 -33.70 53.10 -58.35
N GLY A 5 -34.54 52.74 -57.39
CA GLY A 5 -35.74 51.96 -57.61
C GLY A 5 -36.95 52.72 -57.11
N SER A 6 -37.87 53.01 -58.02
CA SER A 6 -39.28 53.14 -57.69
C SER A 6 -39.95 51.76 -57.78
N ILE A 7 -41.07 51.62 -57.08
CA ILE A 7 -42.14 50.69 -57.47
C ILE A 7 -43.27 51.53 -58.05
N GLU A 8 -43.70 51.16 -59.25
CA GLU A 8 -44.94 51.61 -59.87
C GLU A 8 -46.08 50.73 -59.33
N ILE A 9 -47.06 51.34 -58.65
CA ILE A 9 -48.34 50.69 -58.32
C ILE A 9 -49.37 51.20 -59.35
N PRO A 10 -49.92 50.36 -60.23
CA PRO A 10 -50.98 50.78 -61.15
C PRO A 10 -52.27 51.07 -60.39
N LEU A 11 -52.91 52.19 -60.74
CA LEU A 11 -54.22 52.55 -60.22
C LEU A 11 -55.33 51.70 -60.86
N ARG A 12 -56.42 51.50 -60.13
CA ARG A 12 -57.51 50.61 -60.55
C ARG A 12 -58.23 51.03 -61.83
N ASP A 13 -58.47 52.34 -61.97
CA ASP A 13 -59.41 52.91 -62.95
C ASP A 13 -58.73 53.79 -64.03
N THR A 14 -57.38 53.85 -64.06
CA THR A 14 -56.58 54.71 -64.95
C THR A 14 -55.22 54.09 -65.29
N ASP A 15 -54.67 54.38 -66.47
CA ASP A 15 -53.30 54.01 -66.87
C ASP A 15 -52.17 54.74 -66.07
N GLU A 16 -52.52 55.56 -65.08
CA GLU A 16 -51.56 56.25 -64.21
C GLU A 16 -51.02 55.32 -63.10
N VAL A 17 -49.74 55.51 -62.74
CA VAL A 17 -49.02 54.70 -61.74
C VAL A 17 -48.54 55.57 -60.58
N ILE A 18 -48.68 55.08 -59.35
CA ILE A 18 -48.04 55.68 -58.17
C ILE A 18 -46.59 55.18 -58.11
N GLU A 19 -45.63 56.07 -58.34
CA GLU A 19 -44.20 55.78 -58.12
C GLU A 19 -43.81 55.99 -56.64
N LEU A 20 -43.55 54.89 -55.93
CA LEU A 20 -42.95 54.91 -54.59
C LEU A 20 -41.42 54.76 -54.68
N SER A 21 -40.67 55.83 -54.47
CA SER A 21 -39.20 55.81 -54.38
C SER A 21 -38.74 55.12 -53.09
N PHE A 22 -37.87 54.12 -53.19
CA PHE A 22 -37.44 53.34 -52.02
C PHE A 22 -36.73 54.17 -50.93
N ASP A 23 -35.97 55.20 -51.30
CA ASP A 23 -35.20 56.01 -50.33
C ASP A 23 -36.09 56.78 -49.31
N GLN A 24 -37.40 56.91 -49.57
CA GLN A 24 -38.37 57.55 -48.68
C GLN A 24 -39.68 56.74 -48.58
N LEU A 25 -39.58 55.47 -48.16
CA LEU A 25 -40.75 54.63 -47.89
C LEU A 25 -41.60 55.20 -46.73
N PRO A 26 -42.94 55.38 -46.91
CA PRO A 26 -43.86 55.86 -45.86
C PRO A 26 -44.01 54.92 -44.65
N ASP A 27 -45.02 55.16 -43.82
CA ASP A 27 -45.34 54.25 -42.71
C ASP A 27 -46.20 53.05 -43.17
N GLY A 28 -46.06 51.94 -42.44
CA GLY A 28 -46.58 50.64 -42.87
C GLY A 28 -48.10 50.61 -43.04
N GLU A 29 -48.83 51.34 -42.20
CA GLU A 29 -50.30 51.42 -42.27
C GLU A 29 -50.80 52.26 -43.46
N GLU A 30 -50.05 53.30 -43.86
CA GLU A 30 -50.36 54.12 -45.03
C GLU A 30 -50.18 53.30 -46.32
N VAL A 31 -49.04 52.61 -46.46
CA VAL A 31 -48.79 51.73 -47.61
C VAL A 31 -49.77 50.56 -47.65
N LEU A 32 -50.15 49.99 -46.50
CA LEU A 32 -51.24 49.01 -46.43
C LEU A 32 -52.58 49.57 -46.91
N SER A 33 -52.90 50.83 -46.61
CA SER A 33 -54.14 51.45 -47.08
C SER A 33 -54.16 51.62 -48.60
N ILE A 34 -53.04 52.05 -49.20
CA ILE A 34 -52.88 52.23 -50.65
C ILE A 34 -52.98 50.88 -51.38
N LEU A 35 -52.23 49.87 -50.92
CA LEU A 35 -52.23 48.53 -51.52
C LEU A 35 -53.62 47.86 -51.48
N ARG A 36 -54.43 48.16 -50.46
CA ARG A 36 -55.82 47.71 -50.34
C ARG A 36 -56.80 48.45 -51.24
N GLN A 37 -56.68 49.77 -51.33
CA GLN A 37 -57.57 50.61 -52.15
C GLN A 37 -57.45 50.26 -53.64
N GLU A 38 -56.23 50.09 -54.12
CA GLU A 38 -55.95 49.79 -55.54
C GLU A 38 -55.96 48.29 -55.88
N HIS A 39 -56.26 47.40 -54.92
CA HIS A 39 -56.15 45.93 -55.07
C HIS A 39 -54.80 45.47 -55.66
N ALA A 40 -53.70 46.11 -55.25
CA ALA A 40 -52.38 45.92 -55.83
C ALA A 40 -51.93 44.44 -55.84
N ALA A 41 -51.37 43.97 -56.96
CA ALA A 41 -51.01 42.57 -57.15
C ALA A 41 -49.96 42.08 -56.13
N LEU A 42 -50.12 40.84 -55.63
CA LEU A 42 -49.39 40.28 -54.48
C LEU A 42 -47.85 40.34 -54.60
N HIS A 43 -47.29 40.31 -55.82
CA HIS A 43 -45.85 40.46 -56.03
C HIS A 43 -45.31 41.84 -55.61
N LEU A 44 -46.14 42.90 -55.67
CA LEU A 44 -45.78 44.24 -55.20
C LEU A 44 -45.69 44.29 -53.68
N TRP A 45 -46.58 43.60 -52.96
CA TRP A 45 -46.55 43.48 -51.50
C TRP A 45 -45.25 42.80 -51.03
N VAL A 46 -44.90 41.68 -51.68
CA VAL A 46 -43.65 40.93 -51.40
C VAL A 46 -42.42 41.80 -51.68
N ARG A 47 -42.39 42.54 -52.81
CA ARG A 47 -41.27 43.39 -53.19
C ARG A 47 -41.13 44.61 -52.27
N LEU A 48 -42.22 45.25 -51.86
CA LEU A 48 -42.20 46.33 -50.86
C LEU A 48 -41.69 45.81 -49.50
N ALA A 49 -42.15 44.63 -49.07
CA ALA A 49 -41.65 43.99 -47.85
C ALA A 49 -40.13 43.72 -47.91
N GLU A 50 -39.58 43.27 -49.04
CA GLU A 50 -38.12 43.14 -49.19
C GLU A 50 -37.37 44.45 -48.92
N GLU A 51 -37.84 45.59 -49.45
CA GLU A 51 -37.15 46.87 -49.26
C GLU A 51 -37.31 47.40 -47.82
N TYR A 52 -38.49 47.27 -47.20
CA TYR A 52 -38.69 47.56 -45.77
C TYR A 52 -37.74 46.74 -44.87
N TYR A 53 -37.53 45.45 -45.20
CA TYR A 53 -36.57 44.61 -44.50
C TYR A 53 -35.12 45.07 -44.70
N ARG A 54 -34.73 45.46 -45.92
CA ARG A 54 -33.38 46.01 -46.21
C ARG A 54 -33.12 47.33 -45.47
N GLN A 55 -34.14 48.15 -45.24
CA GLN A 55 -34.06 49.36 -44.42
C GLN A 55 -34.15 49.11 -42.90
N SER A 56 -34.26 47.85 -42.46
CA SER A 56 -34.48 47.48 -41.04
C SER A 56 -35.76 48.04 -40.42
N LYS A 57 -36.74 48.49 -41.22
CA LYS A 57 -38.10 48.87 -40.80
C LYS A 57 -38.93 47.59 -40.50
N HIS A 58 -38.52 46.88 -39.45
CA HIS A 58 -38.95 45.50 -39.18
C HIS A 58 -40.43 45.34 -38.76
N GLU A 59 -41.08 46.36 -38.22
CA GLU A 59 -42.48 46.27 -37.78
C GLU A 59 -43.45 46.37 -38.98
N ALA A 60 -43.24 47.36 -39.86
CA ALA A 60 -43.95 47.48 -41.14
C ALA A 60 -43.82 46.21 -42.01
N PHE A 61 -42.62 45.60 -42.03
CA PHE A 61 -42.39 44.32 -42.70
C PHE A 61 -43.34 43.21 -42.24
N VAL A 62 -43.56 43.07 -40.92
CA VAL A 62 -44.49 42.06 -40.38
C VAL A 62 -45.94 42.43 -40.69
N GLN A 63 -46.32 43.69 -40.50
CA GLN A 63 -47.68 44.17 -40.76
C GLN A 63 -48.11 43.91 -42.21
N ILE A 64 -47.24 44.21 -43.19
CA ILE A 64 -47.49 44.01 -44.62
C ILE A 64 -47.70 42.52 -44.95
N LEU A 65 -46.83 41.64 -44.43
CA LEU A 65 -46.93 40.20 -44.71
C LEU A 65 -48.05 39.49 -43.94
N GLU A 66 -48.41 39.94 -42.73
CA GLU A 66 -49.53 39.37 -41.98
C GLU A 66 -50.90 39.81 -42.54
N ALA A 67 -51.01 41.02 -43.10
CA ALA A 67 -52.18 41.45 -43.87
C ALA A 67 -52.30 40.66 -45.20
N ALA A 68 -51.20 40.56 -45.97
CA ALA A 68 -51.17 39.78 -47.21
C ALA A 68 -51.63 38.32 -47.02
N ARG A 69 -51.30 37.69 -45.88
CA ARG A 69 -51.78 36.34 -45.54
C ARG A 69 -53.30 36.24 -45.40
N ILE A 70 -53.97 37.29 -44.93
CA ILE A 70 -55.43 37.32 -44.73
C ILE A 70 -56.12 37.53 -46.09
N GLU A 71 -55.67 38.53 -46.85
CA GLU A 71 -56.31 38.99 -48.08
C GLU A 71 -55.98 38.11 -49.31
N ALA A 72 -54.85 37.40 -49.32
CA ALA A 72 -54.54 36.42 -50.37
C ALA A 72 -55.52 35.22 -50.40
N ASN A 73 -56.25 34.94 -49.31
CA ASN A 73 -57.20 33.82 -49.26
C ASN A 73 -58.60 34.16 -49.82
N THR A 74 -58.92 35.43 -50.05
CA THR A 74 -60.22 35.86 -50.57
C THR A 74 -60.19 36.14 -52.07
N ASP A 75 -59.20 36.91 -52.56
CA ASP A 75 -59.33 37.57 -53.88
C ASP A 75 -58.28 37.16 -54.94
N TYR A 76 -57.14 36.56 -54.56
CA TYR A 76 -55.99 36.37 -55.46
C TYR A 76 -55.71 34.91 -55.87
N ARG A 77 -56.70 34.24 -56.49
CA ARG A 77 -56.68 32.79 -56.80
C ARG A 77 -55.56 32.25 -57.70
N GLU A 78 -54.84 33.09 -58.45
CA GLU A 78 -53.86 32.63 -59.46
C GLU A 78 -52.39 32.85 -59.07
N ASN A 79 -52.11 33.48 -57.92
CA ASN A 79 -50.76 33.89 -57.50
C ASN A 79 -50.13 33.00 -56.39
N GLU A 80 -50.38 31.69 -56.45
CA GLU A 80 -49.92 30.68 -55.46
C GLU A 80 -48.43 30.82 -55.09
N LYS A 81 -47.56 31.09 -56.07
CA LYS A 81 -46.11 31.19 -55.86
C LYS A 81 -45.68 32.39 -55.01
N ASP A 82 -46.35 33.53 -55.17
CA ASP A 82 -46.03 34.73 -54.38
C ASP A 82 -46.72 34.71 -53.01
N GLN A 83 -47.85 34.00 -52.89
CA GLN A 83 -48.44 33.65 -51.59
C GLN A 83 -47.52 32.76 -50.75
N MET A 84 -46.91 31.73 -51.37
CA MET A 84 -45.89 30.89 -50.73
C MET A 84 -44.67 31.73 -50.28
N ARG A 85 -44.15 32.62 -51.15
CA ARG A 85 -43.03 33.52 -50.81
C ARG A 85 -43.34 34.45 -49.64
N ALA A 86 -44.52 35.05 -49.59
CA ALA A 86 -44.93 35.91 -48.48
C ALA A 86 -44.94 35.15 -47.14
N LEU A 87 -45.46 33.91 -47.14
CA LEU A 87 -45.45 33.01 -45.98
C LEU A 87 -44.02 32.62 -45.56
N ASP A 88 -43.15 32.27 -46.52
CA ASP A 88 -41.75 31.89 -46.27
C ASP A 88 -40.92 33.04 -45.73
N MET A 89 -41.10 34.25 -46.25
CA MET A 89 -40.40 35.45 -45.76
C MET A 89 -40.79 35.76 -44.31
N LEU A 90 -42.09 35.69 -43.98
CA LEU A 90 -42.59 35.87 -42.62
C LEU A 90 -42.10 34.75 -41.69
N ALA A 91 -42.11 33.49 -42.14
CA ALA A 91 -41.64 32.35 -41.36
C ALA A 91 -40.13 32.41 -41.10
N ALA A 92 -39.31 32.72 -42.13
CA ALA A 92 -37.87 32.90 -42.01
C ALA A 92 -37.51 34.08 -41.10
N TYR A 93 -38.28 35.16 -41.14
CA TYR A 93 -38.13 36.29 -40.22
C TYR A 93 -38.44 35.90 -38.78
N TYR A 94 -39.54 35.20 -38.52
CA TYR A 94 -39.85 34.69 -37.17
C TYR A 94 -38.77 33.72 -36.64
N VAL A 95 -38.16 32.90 -37.50
CA VAL A 95 -36.98 32.08 -37.15
C VAL A 95 -35.75 32.93 -36.78
N GLN A 96 -35.50 34.03 -37.51
CA GLN A 96 -34.40 34.94 -37.17
C GLN A 96 -34.63 35.66 -35.84
N ILE A 97 -35.87 36.03 -35.49
CA ILE A 97 -36.17 36.56 -34.15
C ILE A 97 -36.00 35.47 -33.09
N ALA A 98 -36.55 34.27 -33.31
CA ALA A 98 -36.45 33.15 -32.35
C ALA A 98 -35.00 32.78 -32.01
N ASN A 99 -34.07 32.97 -32.94
CA ASN A 99 -32.63 32.77 -32.71
C ASN A 99 -31.95 33.94 -31.95
N LYS A 100 -32.53 35.14 -31.96
CA LYS A 100 -32.06 36.32 -31.19
C LYS A 100 -32.72 36.43 -29.81
N GLU A 101 -33.93 35.91 -29.65
CA GLU A 101 -34.76 36.05 -28.45
C GLU A 101 -34.20 35.22 -27.27
N LYS A 102 -34.12 35.85 -26.09
CA LYS A 102 -33.49 35.26 -24.89
C LYS A 102 -34.47 34.50 -23.98
N ASN A 103 -35.77 34.72 -24.12
CA ASN A 103 -36.79 34.04 -23.32
C ASN A 103 -37.23 32.74 -24.02
N LYS A 104 -37.05 31.59 -23.35
CA LYS A 104 -37.41 30.26 -23.86
C LYS A 104 -38.85 30.14 -24.33
N ASP A 105 -39.80 30.77 -23.64
CA ASP A 105 -41.22 30.58 -23.94
C ASP A 105 -41.64 31.45 -25.13
N LYS A 106 -41.19 32.71 -25.20
CA LYS A 106 -41.29 33.53 -26.43
C LYS A 106 -40.59 32.90 -27.62
N LYS A 107 -39.41 32.31 -27.43
CA LYS A 107 -38.65 31.58 -28.45
C LYS A 107 -39.44 30.38 -28.98
N ARG A 108 -40.12 29.62 -28.11
CA ARG A 108 -41.05 28.55 -28.48
C ARG A 108 -42.26 29.09 -29.23
N GLU A 109 -42.90 30.18 -28.78
CA GLU A 109 -44.02 30.83 -29.47
C GLU A 109 -43.64 31.30 -30.89
N LEU A 110 -42.44 31.86 -31.07
CA LEU A 110 -41.94 32.26 -32.38
C LEU A 110 -41.66 31.06 -33.28
N PHE A 111 -41.10 29.96 -32.73
CA PHE A 111 -40.93 28.71 -33.49
C PHE A 111 -42.26 28.03 -33.83
N THR A 112 -43.30 28.06 -32.96
CA THR A 112 -44.62 27.49 -33.31
C THR A 112 -45.35 28.34 -34.35
N LYS A 113 -45.24 29.68 -34.30
CA LYS A 113 -45.68 30.58 -35.38
C LYS A 113 -44.99 30.24 -36.71
N ALA A 114 -43.66 30.14 -36.71
CA ALA A 114 -42.90 29.77 -37.91
C ALA A 114 -43.27 28.35 -38.42
N THR A 115 -43.48 27.39 -37.52
CA THR A 115 -43.93 26.03 -37.86
C THR A 115 -45.26 26.08 -38.60
N LEU A 116 -46.24 26.82 -38.06
CA LEU A 116 -47.57 26.95 -38.65
C LEU A 116 -47.51 27.56 -40.05
N LEU A 117 -46.74 28.65 -40.22
CA LEU A 117 -46.56 29.32 -41.51
C LEU A 117 -45.89 28.40 -42.54
N TYR A 118 -44.81 27.70 -42.19
CA TYR A 118 -44.21 26.71 -43.09
C TYR A 118 -45.20 25.58 -43.45
N THR A 119 -45.98 25.07 -42.49
CA THR A 119 -47.04 24.06 -42.79
C THR A 119 -48.25 24.60 -43.56
N ALA A 120 -48.36 25.92 -43.74
CA ALA A 120 -49.31 26.54 -44.66
C ALA A 120 -48.70 26.61 -46.07
N ALA A 121 -47.44 27.03 -46.20
CA ALA A 121 -46.71 27.04 -47.47
C ALA A 121 -46.47 25.63 -48.05
N ASP A 122 -46.18 24.62 -47.21
CA ASP A 122 -46.06 23.19 -47.58
C ASP A 122 -47.31 22.69 -48.37
N LYS A 123 -48.49 23.30 -48.16
CA LYS A 123 -49.76 22.93 -48.82
C LYS A 123 -49.98 23.62 -50.17
N ILE A 124 -49.23 24.67 -50.46
CA ILE A 124 -49.35 25.47 -51.67
C ILE A 124 -48.34 24.96 -52.70
N ILE A 125 -47.03 25.07 -52.43
CA ILE A 125 -45.96 24.52 -53.28
C ILE A 125 -44.88 23.87 -52.40
N MET A 126 -44.93 22.54 -52.28
CA MET A 126 -44.04 21.78 -51.38
C MET A 126 -42.57 21.67 -51.86
N TYR A 127 -42.28 21.88 -53.15
CA TYR A 127 -40.97 21.59 -53.74
C TYR A 127 -40.22 22.81 -54.33
N ASP A 128 -40.61 24.05 -54.02
CA ASP A 128 -39.83 25.22 -54.45
C ASP A 128 -38.47 25.29 -53.73
N GLN A 129 -37.43 25.70 -54.47
CA GLN A 129 -36.06 25.78 -54.00
C GLN A 129 -35.88 26.71 -52.80
N GLN A 130 -36.60 27.84 -52.78
CA GLN A 130 -36.51 28.85 -51.71
C GLN A 130 -37.26 28.37 -50.46
N HIS A 131 -38.44 27.77 -50.65
CA HIS A 131 -39.24 27.15 -49.59
C HIS A 131 -38.48 26.03 -48.88
N LEU A 132 -37.99 25.04 -49.63
CA LEU A 132 -37.20 23.93 -49.10
C LEU A 132 -35.93 24.40 -48.36
N LEU A 133 -35.30 25.49 -48.82
CA LEU A 133 -34.15 26.08 -48.15
C LEU A 133 -34.52 26.75 -46.81
N GLY A 134 -35.60 27.53 -46.77
CA GLY A 134 -36.14 28.11 -45.53
C GLY A 134 -36.53 27.02 -44.52
N ARG A 135 -37.22 25.98 -45.01
CA ARG A 135 -37.61 24.79 -44.24
C ARG A 135 -36.40 24.04 -43.68
N ALA A 136 -35.33 23.88 -44.46
CA ALA A 136 -34.09 23.25 -44.03
C ALA A 136 -33.36 24.06 -42.95
N TYR A 137 -33.33 25.40 -43.05
CA TYR A 137 -32.78 26.27 -42.01
C TYR A 137 -33.64 26.27 -40.73
N PHE A 138 -34.96 26.21 -40.85
CA PHE A 138 -35.86 26.04 -39.71
C PHE A 138 -35.56 24.72 -38.97
N CYS A 139 -35.52 23.58 -39.68
CA CYS A 139 -35.21 22.27 -39.09
C CYS A 139 -33.76 22.14 -38.57
N LEU A 140 -32.84 23.05 -38.96
CA LEU A 140 -31.48 23.13 -38.43
C LEU A 140 -31.39 23.93 -37.11
N LEU A 141 -32.37 24.79 -36.85
CA LEU A 141 -32.45 25.63 -35.64
C LEU A 141 -33.44 25.10 -34.60
N GLU A 142 -34.34 24.18 -34.98
CA GLU A 142 -35.21 23.45 -34.06
C GLU A 142 -34.50 22.18 -33.53
N ASP A 143 -34.36 22.10 -32.20
CA ASP A 143 -33.62 21.02 -31.53
C ASP A 143 -34.15 19.62 -31.91
N GLY A 144 -33.24 18.77 -32.38
CA GLY A 144 -33.51 17.36 -32.68
C GLY A 144 -33.88 17.03 -34.14
N LYS A 145 -34.17 18.01 -35.01
CA LYS A 145 -34.60 17.76 -36.41
C LYS A 145 -33.47 17.75 -37.45
N MET A 146 -32.22 17.56 -37.01
CA MET A 146 -31.01 17.59 -37.83
C MET A 146 -31.04 16.68 -39.07
N ASP A 147 -31.64 15.48 -38.96
CA ASP A 147 -31.71 14.54 -40.08
C ASP A 147 -32.79 14.92 -41.10
N GLN A 148 -33.86 15.59 -40.65
CA GLN A 148 -34.86 16.20 -41.55
C GLN A 148 -34.25 17.40 -42.27
N ALA A 149 -33.48 18.25 -41.58
CA ALA A 149 -32.74 19.35 -42.20
C ALA A 149 -31.77 18.85 -43.27
N ASP A 150 -31.00 17.79 -43.00
CA ASP A 150 -30.10 17.17 -43.97
C ASP A 150 -30.87 16.62 -45.18
N ALA A 151 -32.02 15.96 -44.97
CA ALA A 151 -32.88 15.51 -46.06
C ALA A 151 -33.35 16.67 -46.96
N GLN A 152 -33.81 17.79 -46.39
CA GLN A 152 -34.21 18.95 -47.19
C GLN A 152 -33.02 19.60 -47.92
N PHE A 153 -31.86 19.74 -47.28
CA PHE A 153 -30.64 20.17 -47.99
C PHE A 153 -30.14 19.13 -49.04
N ASN A 154 -30.53 17.85 -48.96
CA ASN A 154 -30.31 16.87 -50.02
C ASN A 154 -31.23 17.14 -51.21
N PHE A 155 -32.53 17.36 -51.02
CA PHE A 155 -33.45 17.68 -52.11
C PHE A 155 -33.07 18.96 -52.86
N VAL A 156 -32.75 20.05 -52.15
CA VAL A 156 -32.32 21.31 -52.79
C VAL A 156 -31.03 21.16 -53.59
N LEU A 157 -30.10 20.29 -53.16
CA LEU A 157 -28.87 19.98 -53.90
C LEU A 157 -29.05 18.90 -55.00
N GLY A 158 -30.19 18.21 -55.01
CA GLY A 158 -30.63 17.35 -56.12
C GLY A 158 -31.28 18.15 -57.25
N GLN A 159 -31.97 19.24 -56.92
CA GLN A 159 -32.38 20.27 -57.88
C GLN A 159 -31.16 21.05 -58.40
N ASP A 160 -30.43 21.70 -57.49
CA ASP A 160 -29.36 22.65 -57.81
C ASP A 160 -28.07 22.32 -57.05
N ALA A 161 -27.24 21.46 -57.64
CA ALA A 161 -26.00 20.93 -57.03
C ALA A 161 -24.97 22.01 -56.60
N ASN A 162 -25.14 23.25 -57.06
CA ASN A 162 -24.26 24.39 -56.79
C ASN A 162 -24.79 25.36 -55.73
N ASN A 163 -25.99 25.17 -55.17
CA ASN A 163 -26.62 26.12 -54.25
C ASN A 163 -25.79 26.36 -52.96
N ILE A 164 -25.29 27.58 -52.78
CA ILE A 164 -24.31 27.94 -51.75
C ILE A 164 -24.89 27.80 -50.32
N PRO A 165 -26.02 28.44 -49.95
CA PRO A 165 -26.72 28.19 -48.70
C PRO A 165 -26.84 26.71 -48.32
N SER A 166 -27.26 25.83 -49.24
CA SER A 166 -27.44 24.40 -48.96
C SER A 166 -26.12 23.67 -48.70
N LEU A 167 -25.04 24.03 -49.41
CA LEU A 167 -23.69 23.53 -49.12
C LEU A 167 -23.22 23.99 -47.73
N LEU A 168 -23.54 25.22 -47.31
CA LEU A 168 -23.20 25.75 -45.98
C LEU A 168 -24.04 25.09 -44.87
N GLY A 169 -25.34 24.87 -45.10
CA GLY A 169 -26.23 24.15 -44.18
C GLY A 169 -25.72 22.73 -43.91
N LYS A 170 -25.38 21.96 -44.95
CA LYS A 170 -24.72 20.65 -44.79
C LYS A 170 -23.37 20.73 -44.10
N ALA A 171 -22.57 21.77 -44.34
CA ALA A 171 -21.30 21.93 -43.64
C ALA A 171 -21.50 22.14 -42.13
N CYS A 172 -22.52 22.87 -41.72
CA CYS A 172 -22.93 23.02 -40.31
C CYS A 172 -23.46 21.70 -39.72
N ILE A 173 -24.31 20.96 -40.44
CA ILE A 173 -24.80 19.64 -40.00
C ILE A 173 -23.64 18.66 -39.80
N ALA A 174 -22.71 18.57 -40.77
CA ALA A 174 -21.53 17.72 -40.68
C ALA A 174 -20.62 18.13 -39.50
N PHE A 175 -20.43 19.43 -39.27
CA PHE A 175 -19.68 19.94 -38.10
C PHE A 175 -20.33 19.54 -36.76
N ASN A 176 -21.66 19.64 -36.65
CA ASN A 176 -22.41 19.25 -35.45
C ASN A 176 -22.39 17.72 -35.24
N ARG A 177 -22.49 16.93 -36.31
CA ARG A 177 -22.24 15.47 -36.32
C ARG A 177 -20.77 15.08 -36.10
N LYS A 178 -19.86 16.06 -35.92
CA LYS A 178 -18.40 15.90 -35.73
C LYS A 178 -17.63 15.37 -36.95
N ASP A 179 -18.24 15.25 -38.12
CA ASP A 179 -17.51 15.03 -39.38
C ASP A 179 -16.91 16.34 -39.90
N TYR A 180 -15.79 16.70 -39.32
CA TYR A 180 -15.01 17.86 -39.76
C TYR A 180 -14.43 17.68 -41.17
N ARG A 181 -14.28 16.44 -41.70
CA ARG A 181 -13.76 16.19 -43.05
C ARG A 181 -14.82 16.47 -44.12
N GLY A 182 -16.04 15.94 -43.94
CA GLY A 182 -17.19 16.28 -44.78
C GLY A 182 -17.51 17.76 -44.72
N ALA A 183 -17.54 18.38 -43.53
CA ALA A 183 -17.73 19.81 -43.38
C ALA A 183 -16.72 20.64 -44.20
N LEU A 184 -15.41 20.33 -44.12
CA LEU A 184 -14.39 20.97 -44.96
C LEU A 184 -14.61 20.73 -46.46
N ALA A 185 -15.11 19.57 -46.87
CA ALA A 185 -15.39 19.30 -48.28
C ALA A 185 -16.54 20.19 -48.80
N PHE A 186 -17.61 20.36 -48.03
CA PHE A 186 -18.72 21.25 -48.39
C PHE A 186 -18.31 22.73 -48.39
N TYR A 187 -17.61 23.22 -47.37
CA TYR A 187 -17.09 24.60 -47.37
C TYR A 187 -16.13 24.88 -48.54
N LYS A 188 -15.26 23.92 -48.90
CA LYS A 188 -14.38 24.04 -50.08
C LYS A 188 -15.15 24.05 -51.40
N LYS A 189 -16.26 23.31 -51.53
CA LYS A 189 -17.17 23.40 -52.69
C LYS A 189 -17.81 24.79 -52.77
N ALA A 190 -18.34 25.30 -51.66
CA ALA A 190 -18.92 26.64 -51.61
C ALA A 190 -17.94 27.74 -52.05
N LEU A 191 -16.69 27.72 -51.55
CA LEU A 191 -15.66 28.70 -51.96
C LEU A 191 -15.18 28.56 -53.42
N ARG A 192 -15.27 27.37 -54.02
CA ARG A 192 -14.97 27.17 -55.46
C ARG A 192 -16.07 27.78 -56.33
N ASN A 193 -17.32 27.54 -55.94
CA ASN A 193 -18.50 28.00 -56.67
C ASN A 193 -18.71 29.52 -56.56
N ASN A 194 -18.38 30.13 -55.40
CA ASN A 194 -18.38 31.58 -55.23
C ASN A 194 -17.14 32.06 -54.44
N PRO A 195 -16.10 32.56 -55.13
CA PRO A 195 -14.91 33.13 -54.47
C PRO A 195 -15.21 34.32 -53.55
N ARG A 196 -16.30 35.07 -53.81
CA ARG A 196 -16.74 36.25 -53.06
C ARG A 196 -17.70 35.92 -51.89
N CYS A 197 -17.71 34.66 -51.42
CA CYS A 197 -18.42 34.28 -50.19
C CYS A 197 -18.07 35.19 -48.97
N PRO A 198 -19.02 35.44 -48.05
CA PRO A 198 -18.80 36.18 -46.80
C PRO A 198 -17.69 35.61 -45.90
N ALA A 199 -17.18 36.43 -44.97
CA ALA A 199 -16.14 36.05 -44.02
C ALA A 199 -16.53 34.82 -43.17
N ALA A 200 -17.80 34.69 -42.79
CA ALA A 200 -18.34 33.57 -42.00
C ALA A 200 -18.07 32.17 -42.62
N VAL A 201 -17.97 32.05 -43.94
CA VAL A 201 -17.64 30.77 -44.61
C VAL A 201 -16.20 30.35 -44.30
N ARG A 202 -15.28 31.32 -44.23
CA ARG A 202 -13.86 31.08 -43.91
C ARG A 202 -13.65 30.88 -42.41
N LEU A 203 -14.45 31.54 -41.57
CA LEU A 203 -14.55 31.28 -40.14
C LEU A 203 -14.94 29.82 -39.85
N GLY A 204 -16.00 29.31 -40.50
CA GLY A 204 -16.42 27.90 -40.39
C GLY A 204 -15.32 26.91 -40.79
N MET A 205 -14.59 27.18 -41.88
CA MET A 205 -13.41 26.40 -42.27
C MET A 205 -12.30 26.45 -41.22
N GLY A 206 -12.01 27.62 -40.65
CA GLY A 206 -10.99 27.77 -39.61
C GLY A 206 -11.32 26.93 -38.36
N HIS A 207 -12.59 26.94 -37.91
CA HIS A 207 -13.03 26.07 -36.82
C HIS A 207 -12.91 24.58 -37.15
N CYS A 208 -13.21 24.17 -38.38
CA CYS A 208 -13.00 22.79 -38.83
C CYS A 208 -11.51 22.39 -38.84
N PHE A 209 -10.62 23.28 -39.28
CA PHE A 209 -9.16 23.04 -39.22
C PHE A 209 -8.65 22.96 -37.77
N ALA A 210 -9.12 23.83 -36.88
CA ALA A 210 -8.77 23.82 -35.46
C ALA A 210 -9.22 22.52 -34.78
N ARG A 211 -10.47 22.06 -35.04
CA ARG A 211 -10.97 20.75 -34.55
C ARG A 211 -10.23 19.54 -35.13
N GLN A 212 -9.51 19.71 -36.24
CA GLN A 212 -8.59 18.71 -36.82
C GLN A 212 -7.12 18.89 -36.40
N GLY A 213 -6.81 19.78 -35.44
CA GLY A 213 -5.43 20.07 -35.01
C GLY A 213 -4.56 20.80 -36.04
N ASN A 214 -5.11 21.23 -37.19
CA ASN A 214 -4.38 21.92 -38.25
C ASN A 214 -4.29 23.43 -37.96
N LEU A 215 -3.62 23.80 -36.86
CA LEU A 215 -3.65 25.16 -36.29
C LEU A 215 -3.19 26.25 -37.28
N GLU A 216 -2.09 26.04 -38.01
CA GLU A 216 -1.61 27.00 -39.03
C GLU A 216 -2.64 27.30 -40.13
N LYS A 217 -3.38 26.26 -40.56
CA LYS A 217 -4.43 26.42 -41.60
C LYS A 217 -5.71 27.04 -41.02
N ALA A 218 -5.95 26.90 -39.72
CA ALA A 218 -7.00 27.62 -39.03
C ALA A 218 -6.65 29.12 -38.91
N LYS A 219 -5.43 29.43 -38.47
CA LYS A 219 -4.86 30.79 -38.33
C LYS A 219 -4.97 31.57 -39.65
N LEU A 220 -4.44 31.03 -40.75
CA LEU A 220 -4.57 31.64 -42.09
C LEU A 220 -6.03 31.83 -42.55
N ALA A 221 -6.94 30.92 -42.18
CA ALA A 221 -8.36 31.04 -42.52
C ALA A 221 -9.07 32.14 -41.72
N PHE A 222 -8.73 32.31 -40.43
CA PHE A 222 -9.25 33.40 -39.59
C PHE A 222 -8.64 34.75 -39.96
N GLU A 223 -7.34 34.83 -40.23
CA GLU A 223 -6.68 36.04 -40.74
C GLU A 223 -7.30 36.49 -42.06
N ARG A 224 -7.56 35.57 -43.00
CA ARG A 224 -8.23 35.89 -44.25
C ARG A 224 -9.73 36.21 -44.09
N ALA A 225 -10.38 35.75 -43.02
CA ALA A 225 -11.72 36.22 -42.66
C ALA A 225 -11.66 37.67 -42.16
N LEU A 226 -10.70 38.01 -41.29
CA LEU A 226 -10.50 39.36 -40.74
C LEU A 226 -10.14 40.41 -41.83
N GLN A 227 -9.38 40.01 -42.86
CA GLN A 227 -9.08 40.86 -44.01
C GLN A 227 -10.31 41.19 -44.88
N LEU A 228 -11.37 40.37 -44.83
CA LEU A 228 -12.62 40.59 -45.56
C LEU A 228 -13.66 41.33 -44.71
N ASP A 229 -13.66 41.08 -43.40
CA ASP A 229 -14.46 41.76 -42.40
C ASP A 229 -13.61 42.04 -41.16
N HIS A 230 -13.20 43.30 -41.00
CA HIS A 230 -12.32 43.76 -39.91
C HIS A 230 -13.02 43.77 -38.54
N GLY A 231 -14.37 43.68 -38.53
CA GLY A 231 -15.21 43.60 -37.34
C GLY A 231 -15.60 42.17 -36.95
N CYS A 232 -15.12 41.14 -37.66
CA CYS A 232 -15.56 39.76 -37.47
C CYS A 232 -15.16 39.19 -36.09
N VAL A 233 -16.05 39.35 -35.10
CA VAL A 233 -15.88 38.96 -33.69
C VAL A 233 -15.42 37.51 -33.56
N GLY A 234 -16.06 36.58 -34.28
CA GLY A 234 -15.69 35.17 -34.25
C GLY A 234 -14.26 34.89 -34.73
N ALA A 235 -13.76 35.63 -35.73
CA ALA A 235 -12.39 35.49 -36.21
C ALA A 235 -11.38 36.09 -35.22
N LEU A 236 -11.69 37.25 -34.63
CA LEU A 236 -10.87 37.86 -33.56
C LEU A 236 -10.75 36.94 -32.34
N VAL A 237 -11.86 36.36 -31.88
CA VAL A 237 -11.88 35.41 -30.75
C VAL A 237 -11.12 34.13 -31.08
N ALA A 238 -11.32 33.56 -32.27
CA ALA A 238 -10.62 32.34 -32.65
C ALA A 238 -9.10 32.54 -32.75
N LEU A 239 -8.64 33.68 -33.29
CA LEU A 239 -7.23 34.06 -33.28
C LEU A 239 -6.71 34.33 -31.87
N ALA A 240 -7.48 35.00 -31.01
CA ALA A 240 -7.10 35.23 -29.63
C ALA A 240 -6.95 33.92 -28.84
N VAL A 241 -7.83 32.93 -29.03
CA VAL A 241 -7.71 31.61 -28.39
C VAL A 241 -6.48 30.86 -28.90
N LEU A 242 -6.19 30.89 -30.22
CA LEU A 242 -4.96 30.31 -30.75
C LEU A 242 -3.71 30.97 -30.12
N LYS A 243 -3.66 32.30 -30.06
CA LYS A 243 -2.57 33.09 -29.45
C LYS A 243 -2.40 32.82 -27.96
N LEU A 244 -3.50 32.79 -27.18
CA LEU A 244 -3.46 32.46 -25.75
C LEU A 244 -2.95 31.02 -25.50
N ASN A 245 -3.21 30.09 -26.43
CA ASN A 245 -2.68 28.73 -26.37
C ASN A 245 -1.18 28.63 -26.77
N GLU A 246 -0.60 29.62 -27.45
CA GLU A 246 0.85 29.71 -27.70
C GLU A 246 1.65 30.04 -26.41
N GLN A 247 0.97 30.50 -25.34
CA GLN A 247 1.49 30.80 -23.98
C GLN A 247 2.68 31.78 -23.85
N THR A 248 3.25 32.29 -24.94
CA THR A 248 4.32 33.30 -24.88
C THR A 248 3.76 34.67 -24.45
N THR A 249 4.58 35.45 -23.74
CA THR A 249 4.18 36.73 -23.10
C THR A 249 3.64 37.76 -24.09
N ASP A 250 4.23 37.86 -25.28
CA ASP A 250 3.79 38.80 -26.31
C ASP A 250 2.57 38.27 -27.07
N SER A 251 2.46 36.95 -27.29
CA SER A 251 1.27 36.32 -27.88
C SER A 251 0.03 36.46 -26.97
N ILE A 252 0.22 36.38 -25.65
CA ILE A 252 -0.82 36.71 -24.66
C ILE A 252 -1.23 38.19 -24.78
N ARG A 253 -0.28 39.11 -24.97
CA ARG A 253 -0.58 40.56 -25.15
C ARG A 253 -1.39 40.81 -26.42
N GLU A 254 -1.00 40.21 -27.54
CA GLU A 254 -1.74 40.26 -28.81
C GLU A 254 -3.14 39.65 -28.69
N GLY A 255 -3.26 38.49 -28.03
CA GLY A 255 -4.53 37.82 -27.77
C GLY A 255 -5.50 38.70 -26.96
N VAL A 256 -5.01 39.37 -25.91
CA VAL A 256 -5.81 40.31 -25.11
C VAL A 256 -6.18 41.56 -25.92
N GLN A 257 -5.30 42.08 -26.78
CA GLN A 257 -5.65 43.18 -27.70
C GLN A 257 -6.76 42.76 -28.67
N MET A 258 -6.70 41.55 -29.25
CA MET A 258 -7.78 41.03 -30.10
C MET A 258 -9.10 40.80 -29.34
N LEU A 259 -9.05 40.33 -28.08
CA LEU A 259 -10.24 40.25 -27.24
C LEU A 259 -10.83 41.63 -26.91
N SER A 260 -10.00 42.65 -26.68
CA SER A 260 -10.49 44.02 -26.45
C SER A 260 -11.16 44.62 -27.69
N ARG A 261 -10.64 44.32 -28.89
CA ARG A 261 -11.28 44.67 -30.18
C ARG A 261 -12.58 43.90 -30.40
N ALA A 262 -12.61 42.61 -30.05
CA ALA A 262 -13.82 41.80 -30.13
C ALA A 262 -14.91 42.31 -29.17
N TYR A 263 -14.53 42.71 -27.95
CA TYR A 263 -15.44 43.31 -26.97
C TYR A 263 -16.00 44.67 -27.41
N ALA A 264 -15.18 45.50 -28.07
CA ALA A 264 -15.62 46.77 -28.64
C ALA A 264 -16.58 46.60 -29.84
N ALA A 265 -16.54 45.45 -30.52
CA ALA A 265 -17.45 45.12 -31.62
C ALA A 265 -18.73 44.40 -31.16
N ASP A 266 -18.65 43.55 -30.13
CA ASP A 266 -19.80 42.88 -29.50
C ASP A 266 -19.57 42.74 -27.97
N PRO A 267 -20.07 43.70 -27.17
CA PRO A 267 -20.00 43.64 -25.71
C PRO A 267 -20.86 42.53 -25.07
N GLY A 268 -21.79 41.94 -25.83
CA GLY A 268 -22.65 40.85 -25.39
C GLY A 268 -22.01 39.47 -25.51
N ASN A 269 -20.91 39.34 -26.26
CA ASN A 269 -20.36 38.05 -26.66
C ASN A 269 -19.82 37.24 -25.47
N PRO A 270 -20.41 36.09 -25.10
CA PRO A 270 -20.03 35.37 -23.90
C PRO A 270 -18.64 34.73 -23.99
N MET A 271 -18.19 34.37 -25.20
CA MET A 271 -16.86 33.79 -25.39
C MET A 271 -15.76 34.85 -25.22
N VAL A 272 -16.01 36.09 -25.69
CA VAL A 272 -15.13 37.24 -25.39
C VAL A 272 -15.09 37.49 -23.89
N LEU A 273 -16.27 37.60 -23.26
CA LEU A 273 -16.42 37.90 -21.83
C LEU A 273 -15.72 36.87 -20.94
N ASN A 274 -15.85 35.55 -21.23
CA ASN A 274 -15.22 34.49 -20.44
C ASN A 274 -13.69 34.45 -20.61
N HIS A 275 -13.15 34.65 -21.81
CA HIS A 275 -11.70 34.72 -22.00
C HIS A 275 -11.10 35.99 -21.38
N LEU A 276 -11.83 37.13 -21.45
CA LEU A 276 -11.44 38.38 -20.80
C LEU A 276 -11.51 38.28 -19.26
N ALA A 277 -12.52 37.61 -18.72
CA ALA A 277 -12.63 37.30 -17.29
C ALA A 277 -11.47 36.40 -16.82
N ASN A 278 -11.09 35.38 -17.60
CA ASN A 278 -9.91 34.54 -17.29
C ASN A 278 -8.61 35.37 -17.28
N HIS A 279 -8.45 36.35 -18.18
CA HIS A 279 -7.31 37.27 -18.14
C HIS A 279 -7.32 38.16 -16.87
N PHE A 280 -8.47 38.76 -16.53
CA PHE A 280 -8.58 39.58 -15.31
C PHE A 280 -8.39 38.77 -14.02
N PHE A 281 -8.68 37.46 -14.01
CA PHE A 281 -8.37 36.57 -12.90
C PHE A 281 -6.86 36.48 -12.64
N PHE A 282 -6.04 36.29 -13.67
CA PHE A 282 -4.57 36.32 -13.52
C PHE A 282 -4.04 37.71 -13.14
N LYS A 283 -4.75 38.78 -13.51
CA LYS A 283 -4.48 40.15 -13.03
C LYS A 283 -4.97 40.41 -11.59
N ARG A 284 -5.66 39.44 -10.96
CA ARG A 284 -6.29 39.52 -9.61
C ARG A 284 -7.38 40.60 -9.49
N ASP A 285 -7.99 41.00 -10.60
CA ASP A 285 -9.05 42.03 -10.68
C ASP A 285 -10.44 41.37 -10.57
N PHE A 286 -10.68 40.68 -9.44
CA PHE A 286 -11.78 39.73 -9.26
C PHE A 286 -13.18 40.33 -9.50
N ASN A 287 -13.39 41.60 -9.14
CA ASN A 287 -14.67 42.27 -9.33
C ASN A 287 -15.04 42.38 -10.83
N LYS A 288 -14.04 42.57 -11.72
CA LYS A 288 -14.27 42.53 -13.18
C LYS A 288 -14.50 41.12 -13.69
N VAL A 289 -13.82 40.11 -13.13
CA VAL A 289 -14.09 38.69 -13.44
C VAL A 289 -15.56 38.37 -13.18
N GLN A 290 -16.07 38.78 -12.01
CA GLN A 290 -17.45 38.55 -11.59
C GLN A 290 -18.46 39.25 -12.50
N HIS A 291 -18.28 40.55 -12.76
CA HIS A 291 -19.17 41.30 -13.64
C HIS A 291 -19.21 40.73 -15.08
N LEU A 292 -18.04 40.42 -15.66
CA LEU A 292 -17.93 39.90 -17.02
C LEU A 292 -18.51 38.48 -17.15
N ALA A 293 -18.21 37.59 -16.21
CA ALA A 293 -18.70 36.20 -16.23
C ALA A 293 -20.20 36.10 -15.92
N LEU A 294 -20.74 36.96 -15.05
CA LEU A 294 -22.19 37.03 -14.80
C LEU A 294 -22.93 37.58 -16.03
N HIS A 295 -22.38 38.59 -16.71
CA HIS A 295 -22.92 39.07 -17.99
C HIS A 295 -22.87 37.99 -19.09
N ALA A 296 -21.78 37.20 -19.16
CA ALA A 296 -21.67 36.06 -20.07
C ALA A 296 -22.73 34.99 -19.78
N PHE A 297 -22.93 34.63 -18.51
CA PHE A 297 -23.89 33.62 -18.08
C PHE A 297 -25.33 33.98 -18.50
N HIS A 298 -25.76 35.22 -18.29
CA HIS A 298 -27.12 35.67 -18.66
C HIS A 298 -27.31 35.88 -20.18
N ASN A 299 -26.25 36.18 -20.93
CA ASN A 299 -26.34 36.37 -22.38
C ASN A 299 -26.27 35.07 -23.20
N THR A 300 -26.07 33.90 -22.57
CA THR A 300 -25.87 32.63 -23.28
C THR A 300 -26.96 31.62 -23.00
N GLU A 301 -27.38 30.88 -24.02
CA GLU A 301 -28.16 29.63 -23.86
C GLU A 301 -27.30 28.35 -23.87
N ASN A 302 -26.16 28.36 -24.57
CA ASN A 302 -25.26 27.21 -24.69
C ASN A 302 -24.67 26.78 -23.34
N GLU A 303 -24.92 25.52 -22.97
CA GLU A 303 -24.55 24.92 -21.68
C GLU A 303 -23.04 24.94 -21.43
N ALA A 304 -22.21 24.64 -22.44
CA ALA A 304 -20.75 24.67 -22.29
C ALA A 304 -20.24 26.07 -21.92
N MET A 305 -20.82 27.13 -22.50
CA MET A 305 -20.47 28.51 -22.19
C MET A 305 -21.00 28.94 -20.81
N ARG A 306 -22.18 28.45 -20.39
CA ARG A 306 -22.66 28.62 -19.00
C ARG A 306 -21.73 27.93 -18.01
N ALA A 307 -21.27 26.71 -18.30
CA ALA A 307 -20.32 25.97 -17.46
C ALA A 307 -19.01 26.73 -17.27
N GLU A 308 -18.43 27.27 -18.36
CA GLU A 308 -17.23 28.13 -18.30
C GLU A 308 -17.49 29.41 -17.50
N SER A 309 -18.64 30.06 -17.69
CA SER A 309 -19.01 31.29 -16.95
C SER A 309 -19.10 31.03 -15.43
N CYS A 310 -19.84 30.00 -15.02
CA CYS A 310 -19.92 29.56 -13.63
C CYS A 310 -18.56 29.13 -13.07
N PHE A 311 -17.68 28.53 -13.89
CA PHE A 311 -16.33 28.15 -13.47
C PHE A 311 -15.44 29.37 -13.18
N GLN A 312 -15.50 30.45 -13.98
CA GLN A 312 -14.76 31.68 -13.68
C GLN A 312 -15.30 32.40 -12.44
N LEU A 313 -16.63 32.42 -12.25
CA LEU A 313 -17.26 32.91 -11.01
C LEU A 313 -16.74 32.11 -9.80
N ALA A 314 -16.85 30.78 -9.83
CA ALA A 314 -16.40 29.90 -8.76
C ALA A 314 -14.92 30.09 -8.40
N ARG A 315 -14.04 30.22 -9.40
CA ARG A 315 -12.63 30.55 -9.20
C ARG A 315 -12.42 31.89 -8.51
N SER A 316 -13.19 32.92 -8.87
CA SER A 316 -13.06 34.26 -8.25
C SER A 316 -13.39 34.22 -6.75
N PHE A 317 -14.50 33.58 -6.37
CA PHE A 317 -14.90 33.41 -4.97
C PHE A 317 -13.92 32.50 -4.20
N HIS A 318 -13.46 31.41 -4.80
CA HIS A 318 -12.43 30.54 -4.21
C HIS A 318 -11.11 31.31 -3.95
N ALA A 319 -10.71 32.21 -4.85
CA ALA A 319 -9.53 33.06 -4.67
C ALA A 319 -9.73 34.21 -3.65
N GLN A 320 -10.97 34.57 -3.34
CA GLN A 320 -11.34 35.53 -2.29
C GLN A 320 -11.49 34.86 -0.90
N GLY A 321 -11.84 33.57 -0.86
CA GLY A 321 -12.13 32.80 0.36
C GLY A 321 -13.62 32.49 0.58
N ASP A 322 -14.50 32.93 -0.32
CA ASP A 322 -15.96 32.73 -0.25
C ASP A 322 -16.36 31.32 -0.72
N TYR A 323 -15.94 30.30 0.04
CA TYR A 323 -16.06 28.89 -0.32
C TYR A 323 -17.51 28.43 -0.58
N ASP A 324 -18.52 29.03 0.06
CA ASP A 324 -19.91 28.64 -0.14
C ASP A 324 -20.48 29.10 -1.50
N GLN A 325 -20.15 30.32 -1.94
CA GLN A 325 -20.51 30.78 -3.29
C GLN A 325 -19.68 30.04 -4.34
N ALA A 326 -18.39 29.81 -4.06
CA ALA A 326 -17.54 28.97 -4.91
C ALA A 326 -18.13 27.56 -5.10
N PHE A 327 -18.58 26.89 -4.03
CA PHE A 327 -19.25 25.60 -4.10
C PHE A 327 -20.49 25.64 -5.00
N GLN A 328 -21.38 26.62 -4.81
CA GLN A 328 -22.60 26.74 -5.61
C GLN A 328 -22.29 26.90 -7.10
N TYR A 329 -21.35 27.78 -7.46
CA TYR A 329 -20.97 28.00 -8.85
C TYR A 329 -20.16 26.85 -9.45
N TYR A 330 -19.30 26.15 -8.69
CA TYR A 330 -18.66 24.92 -9.15
C TYR A 330 -19.70 23.81 -9.40
N TYR A 331 -20.68 23.65 -8.50
CA TYR A 331 -21.75 22.67 -8.64
C TYR A 331 -22.61 22.93 -9.88
N GLN A 332 -23.09 24.18 -10.06
CA GLN A 332 -23.79 24.60 -11.29
C GLN A 332 -22.92 24.38 -12.54
N SER A 333 -21.62 24.71 -12.49
CA SER A 333 -20.70 24.47 -13.59
C SER A 333 -20.65 22.98 -13.95
N THR A 334 -20.61 22.07 -12.97
CA THR A 334 -20.64 20.62 -13.22
C THR A 334 -21.98 20.08 -13.75
N GLN A 335 -23.09 20.82 -13.60
CA GLN A 335 -24.38 20.44 -14.22
C GLN A 335 -24.43 20.79 -15.71
N PHE A 336 -23.82 21.90 -16.11
CA PHE A 336 -23.78 22.35 -17.52
C PHE A 336 -22.52 21.89 -18.28
N ALA A 337 -21.54 21.29 -17.60
CA ALA A 337 -20.25 20.95 -18.19
C ALA A 337 -20.36 19.79 -19.21
N PRO A 338 -19.83 19.95 -20.43
CA PRO A 338 -19.66 18.81 -21.33
C PRO A 338 -18.61 17.84 -20.72
N PRO A 339 -18.68 16.51 -20.94
CA PRO A 339 -17.78 15.53 -20.32
C PRO A 339 -16.26 15.71 -20.57
N SER A 340 -15.87 16.64 -21.44
CA SER A 340 -14.47 17.02 -21.68
C SER A 340 -13.98 18.18 -20.80
N PHE A 341 -14.88 18.90 -20.12
CA PHE A 341 -14.54 20.05 -19.28
C PHE A 341 -14.39 19.63 -17.81
N VAL A 342 -13.15 19.27 -17.47
CA VAL A 342 -12.82 18.56 -16.22
C VAL A 342 -12.58 19.49 -15.01
N LEU A 343 -12.16 20.73 -15.28
CA LEU A 343 -11.73 21.67 -14.24
C LEU A 343 -12.80 21.98 -13.16
N PRO A 344 -14.12 22.04 -13.46
CA PRO A 344 -15.14 22.21 -12.43
C PRO A 344 -15.21 21.06 -11.43
N HIS A 345 -14.98 19.80 -11.86
CA HIS A 345 -14.94 18.66 -10.94
C HIS A 345 -13.72 18.72 -10.01
N PHE A 346 -12.57 19.21 -10.50
CA PHE A 346 -11.39 19.41 -9.67
C PHE A 346 -11.64 20.49 -8.59
N GLY A 347 -12.18 21.65 -8.99
CA GLY A 347 -12.54 22.72 -8.06
C GLY A 347 -13.63 22.31 -7.06
N LEU A 348 -14.67 21.60 -7.51
CA LEU A 348 -15.71 21.06 -6.63
C LEU A 348 -15.14 20.02 -5.64
N GLY A 349 -14.21 19.17 -6.07
CA GLY A 349 -13.50 18.23 -5.21
C GLY A 349 -12.70 18.95 -4.10
N GLN A 350 -12.07 20.09 -4.42
CA GLN A 350 -11.42 20.94 -3.42
C GLN A 350 -12.45 21.54 -2.44
N MET A 351 -13.63 21.97 -2.89
CA MET A 351 -14.67 22.50 -2.00
C MET A 351 -15.24 21.42 -1.06
N TYR A 352 -15.40 20.17 -1.52
CA TYR A 352 -15.78 19.06 -0.65
C TYR A 352 -14.71 18.75 0.41
N ILE A 353 -13.41 18.93 0.12
CA ILE A 353 -12.35 18.84 1.14
C ILE A 353 -12.51 19.94 2.20
N TYR A 354 -12.81 21.18 1.81
CA TYR A 354 -13.06 22.28 2.76
C TYR A 354 -14.33 22.09 3.62
N ARG A 355 -15.26 21.22 3.20
CA ARG A 355 -16.48 20.85 3.93
C ARG A 355 -16.39 19.51 4.67
N GLU A 356 -15.19 18.92 4.73
CA GLU A 356 -14.93 17.62 5.40
C GLU A 356 -15.76 16.45 4.80
N ASP A 357 -16.07 16.51 3.50
CA ASP A 357 -16.82 15.52 2.70
C ASP A 357 -15.86 14.66 1.82
N PRO A 358 -15.02 13.76 2.37
CA PRO A 358 -13.97 13.07 1.61
C PRO A 358 -14.52 12.12 0.53
N GLU A 359 -15.72 11.57 0.70
CA GLU A 359 -16.31 10.64 -0.28
C GLU A 359 -16.80 11.36 -1.55
N ASN A 360 -17.45 12.51 -1.38
CA ASN A 360 -17.87 13.36 -2.50
C ASN A 360 -16.68 14.00 -3.21
N ALA A 361 -15.65 14.40 -2.45
CA ALA A 361 -14.37 14.84 -2.99
C ALA A 361 -13.73 13.75 -3.88
N ALA A 362 -13.57 12.53 -3.35
CA ALA A 362 -12.99 11.41 -4.09
C ALA A 362 -13.78 11.08 -5.37
N SER A 363 -15.12 11.06 -5.32
CA SER A 363 -15.96 10.83 -6.52
C SER A 363 -15.74 11.90 -7.60
N CYS A 364 -15.46 13.15 -7.23
CA CYS A 364 -15.12 14.21 -8.16
C CYS A 364 -13.71 14.00 -8.76
N PHE A 365 -12.71 13.68 -7.94
CA PHE A 365 -11.34 13.41 -8.41
C PHE A 365 -11.22 12.13 -9.26
N GLU A 366 -12.03 11.10 -9.02
CA GLU A 366 -12.12 9.96 -9.94
C GLU A 366 -12.66 10.34 -11.33
N LYS A 367 -13.62 11.26 -11.41
CA LYS A 367 -14.11 11.78 -12.71
C LYS A 367 -13.01 12.55 -13.44
N VAL A 368 -12.17 13.28 -12.70
CA VAL A 368 -10.98 13.95 -13.25
C VAL A 368 -9.99 12.93 -13.83
N LEU A 369 -9.62 11.88 -13.08
CA LEU A 369 -8.67 10.85 -13.55
C LEU A 369 -9.21 10.01 -14.72
N LYS A 370 -10.53 9.81 -14.84
CA LYS A 370 -11.15 9.12 -15.98
C LYS A 370 -10.93 9.85 -17.32
N VAL A 371 -10.73 11.17 -17.30
CA VAL A 371 -10.47 12.00 -18.49
C VAL A 371 -9.00 12.43 -18.60
N GLN A 372 -8.30 12.59 -17.47
CA GLN A 372 -6.87 12.91 -17.40
C GLN A 372 -6.12 11.89 -16.52
N PRO A 373 -5.80 10.68 -17.03
CA PRO A 373 -5.25 9.59 -16.22
C PRO A 373 -3.88 9.84 -15.58
N ASN A 374 -3.18 10.93 -15.96
CA ASN A 374 -1.85 11.30 -15.49
C ASN A 374 -1.83 12.65 -14.73
N ASN A 375 -2.97 13.16 -14.25
CA ASN A 375 -2.99 14.40 -13.47
C ASN A 375 -2.39 14.19 -12.06
N TYR A 376 -1.14 14.63 -11.88
CA TYR A 376 -0.34 14.53 -10.65
C TYR A 376 -1.08 15.09 -9.41
N GLU A 377 -1.62 16.31 -9.48
CA GLU A 377 -2.32 16.94 -8.34
C GLU A 377 -3.51 16.09 -7.89
N THR A 378 -4.24 15.54 -8.86
CA THR A 378 -5.41 14.70 -8.59
C THR A 378 -5.03 13.34 -8.00
N MET A 379 -3.94 12.72 -8.48
CA MET A 379 -3.43 11.48 -7.89
C MET A 379 -2.96 11.67 -6.44
N LYS A 380 -2.26 12.77 -6.15
CA LYS A 380 -1.81 13.12 -4.80
C LYS A 380 -3.00 13.32 -3.86
N ILE A 381 -3.95 14.17 -4.24
CA ILE A 381 -5.16 14.42 -3.44
C ILE A 381 -6.00 13.15 -3.23
N LEU A 382 -6.19 12.31 -4.27
CA LEU A 382 -6.91 11.04 -4.12
C LEU A 382 -6.13 10.05 -3.22
N GLY A 383 -4.80 10.02 -3.32
CA GLY A 383 -3.91 9.27 -2.42
C GLY A 383 -4.13 9.66 -0.96
N SER A 384 -4.03 10.96 -0.66
CA SER A 384 -4.29 11.55 0.66
C SER A 384 -5.68 11.20 1.24
N LEU A 385 -6.73 11.31 0.42
CA LEU A 385 -8.10 10.98 0.79
C LEU A 385 -8.29 9.48 1.05
N TYR A 386 -7.69 8.62 0.24
CA TYR A 386 -7.82 7.17 0.37
C TYR A 386 -6.84 6.54 1.39
N ALA A 387 -5.75 7.23 1.76
CA ALA A 387 -4.89 6.86 2.89
C ALA A 387 -5.67 6.82 4.21
N ASN A 388 -6.52 7.82 4.43
CA ASN A 388 -7.36 7.95 5.63
C ASN A 388 -8.61 7.05 5.62
N SER A 389 -8.85 6.29 4.56
CA SER A 389 -10.04 5.42 4.44
C SER A 389 -9.87 4.09 5.20
N SER A 390 -10.89 3.72 5.97
CA SER A 390 -10.98 2.40 6.63
C SER A 390 -10.92 1.22 5.66
N SER A 391 -11.39 1.37 4.41
CA SER A 391 -11.33 0.31 3.39
C SER A 391 -9.91 0.04 2.87
N GLN A 392 -9.45 -1.20 3.02
CA GLN A 392 -8.16 -1.68 2.49
C GLN A 392 -8.07 -1.54 0.97
N ALA A 393 -9.18 -1.67 0.24
CA ALA A 393 -9.20 -1.53 -1.21
C ALA A 393 -8.94 -0.08 -1.66
N LYS A 394 -9.50 0.91 -0.93
CA LYS A 394 -9.18 2.33 -1.14
C LYS A 394 -7.70 2.60 -0.82
N ARG A 395 -7.17 2.09 0.30
CA ARG A 395 -5.73 2.22 0.66
C ARG A 395 -4.78 1.59 -0.37
N GLU A 396 -5.14 0.47 -1.00
CA GLU A 396 -4.34 -0.10 -2.10
C GLU A 396 -4.36 0.79 -3.36
N ILE A 397 -5.52 1.37 -3.72
CA ILE A 397 -5.62 2.34 -4.81
C ILE A 397 -4.78 3.60 -4.50
N ALA A 398 -4.79 4.08 -3.25
CA ALA A 398 -3.94 5.18 -2.79
C ALA A 398 -2.44 4.88 -3.01
N ARG A 399 -1.99 3.69 -2.59
CA ARG A 399 -0.60 3.21 -2.77
C ARG A 399 -0.19 3.20 -4.24
N GLN A 400 -1.08 2.75 -5.14
CA GLN A 400 -0.83 2.74 -6.59
C GLN A 400 -0.80 4.13 -7.22
N HIS A 401 -1.57 5.10 -6.71
CA HIS A 401 -1.48 6.49 -7.15
C HIS A 401 -0.21 7.17 -6.62
N LEU A 402 0.11 7.03 -5.34
CA LEU A 402 1.31 7.62 -4.74
C LEU A 402 2.61 7.02 -5.32
N ALA A 403 2.60 5.76 -5.77
CA ALA A 403 3.71 5.18 -6.54
C ALA A 403 3.92 5.84 -7.92
N LYS A 404 2.84 6.31 -8.58
CA LYS A 404 2.92 7.07 -9.83
C LYS A 404 3.34 8.53 -9.59
N VAL A 405 2.86 9.13 -8.50
CA VAL A 405 3.23 10.49 -8.06
C VAL A 405 4.74 10.55 -7.77
N THR A 406 5.25 9.64 -6.93
CA THR A 406 6.68 9.58 -6.55
C THR A 406 7.63 9.17 -7.69
N THR A 407 7.14 8.50 -8.74
CA THR A 407 7.95 8.22 -9.94
C THR A 407 7.93 9.35 -10.97
N GLN A 408 6.86 10.16 -11.02
CA GLN A 408 6.80 11.37 -11.86
C GLN A 408 7.57 12.55 -11.23
N PHE A 409 7.40 12.76 -9.92
CA PHE A 409 8.03 13.82 -9.15
C PHE A 409 8.69 13.24 -7.88
N PRO A 410 9.90 12.66 -7.98
CA PRO A 410 10.62 12.10 -6.83
C PRO A 410 10.99 13.11 -5.74
N GLU A 411 10.79 14.41 -6.02
CA GLU A 411 11.19 15.53 -5.16
C GLU A 411 10.10 15.98 -4.18
N ASP A 412 8.87 15.47 -4.33
CA ASP A 412 7.73 15.86 -3.51
C ASP A 412 7.75 15.16 -2.14
N VAL A 413 8.16 15.90 -1.12
CA VAL A 413 8.24 15.43 0.28
C VAL A 413 6.89 14.93 0.79
N GLU A 414 5.78 15.58 0.46
CA GLU A 414 4.46 15.21 0.97
C GLU A 414 4.01 13.86 0.41
N ALA A 415 4.25 13.60 -0.88
CA ALA A 415 3.91 12.33 -1.50
C ALA A 415 4.68 11.15 -0.89
N TRP A 416 5.93 11.37 -0.46
CA TRP A 416 6.70 10.36 0.29
C TRP A 416 6.16 10.14 1.71
N ILE A 417 5.68 11.18 2.39
CA ILE A 417 5.08 11.08 3.73
C ILE A 417 3.72 10.36 3.67
N GLU A 418 2.83 10.75 2.75
CA GLU A 418 1.52 10.10 2.57
C GLU A 418 1.69 8.62 2.14
N MET A 419 2.68 8.32 1.30
CA MET A 419 3.06 6.95 0.98
C MET A 419 3.55 6.18 2.21
N ALA A 420 4.44 6.77 3.02
CA ALA A 420 4.96 6.13 4.23
C ALA A 420 3.83 5.78 5.21
N GLN A 421 2.89 6.70 5.46
CA GLN A 421 1.74 6.50 6.35
C GLN A 421 0.83 5.32 5.93
N ILE A 422 0.66 5.07 4.63
CA ILE A 422 -0.07 3.87 4.14
C ILE A 422 0.76 2.60 4.38
N LEU A 423 2.07 2.69 4.17
CA LEU A 423 2.99 1.56 4.33
C LEU A 423 3.18 1.15 5.80
N GLU A 424 3.03 2.06 6.77
CA GLU A 424 3.11 1.75 8.22
C GLU A 424 2.25 0.56 8.67
N GLN A 425 1.17 0.26 7.94
CA GLN A 425 0.21 -0.81 8.23
C GLN A 425 0.41 -2.08 7.38
N THR A 426 1.39 -2.10 6.46
CA THR A 426 1.54 -3.19 5.46
C THR A 426 2.99 -3.63 5.24
N ASP A 427 3.95 -2.71 5.30
CA ASP A 427 5.38 -2.97 5.16
C ASP A 427 6.17 -1.88 5.91
N LEU A 428 6.60 -2.21 7.14
CA LEU A 428 7.38 -1.35 8.01
C LEU A 428 8.72 -0.92 7.39
N ALA A 429 9.32 -1.75 6.53
CA ALA A 429 10.61 -1.45 5.89
C ALA A 429 10.43 -0.51 4.69
N ALA A 430 9.38 -0.72 3.88
CA ALA A 430 9.01 0.22 2.83
C ALA A 430 8.62 1.59 3.43
N ALA A 431 7.86 1.63 4.53
CA ALA A 431 7.54 2.86 5.24
C ALA A 431 8.79 3.61 5.72
N LEU A 432 9.75 2.88 6.32
CA LEU A 432 11.02 3.44 6.79
C LEU A 432 11.86 4.00 5.63
N THR A 433 11.93 3.32 4.48
CA THR A 433 12.64 3.86 3.30
C THR A 433 11.97 5.10 2.71
N ALA A 434 10.63 5.18 2.71
CA ALA A 434 9.88 6.36 2.26
C ALA A 434 10.04 7.57 3.20
N TYR A 435 10.01 7.37 4.52
CA TYR A 435 10.40 8.44 5.45
C TYR A 435 11.89 8.80 5.31
N GLY A 436 12.75 7.82 4.97
CA GLY A 436 14.18 8.02 4.72
C GLY A 436 14.47 8.87 3.47
N THR A 437 13.67 8.77 2.41
CA THR A 437 13.76 9.67 1.24
C THR A 437 13.22 11.06 1.57
N ALA A 438 12.04 11.16 2.18
CA ALA A 438 11.48 12.44 2.65
C ALA A 438 12.46 13.23 3.53
N THR A 439 13.09 12.55 4.50
CA THR A 439 14.07 13.14 5.43
C THR A 439 15.32 13.64 4.73
N LYS A 440 15.79 12.95 3.68
CA LYS A 440 16.92 13.42 2.86
C LYS A 440 16.54 14.64 2.04
N ILE A 441 15.39 14.63 1.37
CA ILE A 441 14.93 15.75 0.53
C ILE A 441 14.80 17.04 1.36
N LEU A 442 14.24 16.97 2.57
CA LEU A 442 14.15 18.10 3.49
C LEU A 442 15.53 18.68 3.85
N ARG A 443 16.49 17.82 4.22
CA ARG A 443 17.85 18.23 4.60
C ARG A 443 18.67 18.76 3.42
N ASP A 444 18.62 18.08 2.28
CA ASP A 444 19.51 18.30 1.15
C ASP A 444 19.07 19.45 0.24
N LYS A 445 17.75 19.74 0.16
CA LYS A 445 17.20 20.78 -0.74
C LYS A 445 16.62 21.99 -0.03
N VAL A 446 15.77 21.78 0.97
CA VAL A 446 15.12 22.88 1.71
C VAL A 446 16.09 23.50 2.74
N GLY A 447 17.06 22.71 3.21
CA GLY A 447 17.93 23.10 4.32
C GLY A 447 17.18 23.23 5.66
N ALA A 448 15.93 22.78 5.70
CA ALA A 448 15.07 22.82 6.87
C ALA A 448 15.37 21.65 7.82
N GLU A 449 15.25 21.91 9.12
CA GLU A 449 15.33 20.86 10.13
C GLU A 449 14.09 19.97 10.08
N VAL A 450 14.27 18.67 10.34
CA VAL A 450 13.21 17.65 10.21
C VAL A 450 12.15 17.88 11.28
N PRO A 451 10.84 17.92 10.93
CA PRO A 451 9.75 18.03 11.91
C PRO A 451 9.78 16.92 12.97
N PRO A 452 9.44 17.22 14.23
CA PRO A 452 9.45 16.23 15.31
C PRO A 452 8.44 15.09 15.07
N GLU A 453 7.33 15.33 14.34
CA GLU A 453 6.35 14.29 13.98
C GLU A 453 7.00 13.16 13.17
N ILE A 454 7.79 13.51 12.14
CA ILE A 454 8.45 12.54 11.25
C ILE A 454 9.50 11.74 12.03
N LEU A 455 10.28 12.41 12.89
CA LEU A 455 11.26 11.74 13.75
C LEU A 455 10.60 10.78 14.74
N ASN A 456 9.44 11.13 15.31
CA ASN A 456 8.66 10.24 16.17
C ASN A 456 8.14 9.01 15.39
N ASN A 457 7.57 9.22 14.19
CA ASN A 457 7.05 8.11 13.39
C ASN A 457 8.19 7.16 12.94
N VAL A 458 9.34 7.70 12.50
CA VAL A 458 10.56 6.92 12.19
C VAL A 458 11.06 6.15 13.42
N GLY A 459 11.11 6.78 14.59
CA GLY A 459 11.45 6.10 15.85
C GLY A 459 10.50 4.94 16.17
N SER A 460 9.20 5.11 15.94
CA SER A 460 8.19 4.05 16.14
C SER A 460 8.37 2.87 15.18
N LEU A 461 8.80 3.11 13.94
CA LEU A 461 9.11 2.08 12.96
C LEU A 461 10.39 1.32 13.33
N HIS A 462 11.47 2.03 13.70
CA HIS A 462 12.68 1.36 14.21
C HIS A 462 12.37 0.53 15.48
N TYR A 463 11.49 1.01 16.37
CA TYR A 463 11.04 0.26 17.54
C TYR A 463 10.31 -1.04 17.15
N ARG A 464 9.35 -0.99 16.21
CA ARG A 464 8.63 -2.18 15.70
C ARG A 464 9.53 -3.18 14.96
N LEU A 465 10.62 -2.70 14.36
CA LEU A 465 11.64 -3.51 13.66
C LEU A 465 12.73 -4.06 14.60
N GLY A 466 12.62 -3.86 15.92
CA GLY A 466 13.60 -4.33 16.91
C GLY A 466 14.88 -3.47 17.01
N ASN A 467 15.02 -2.41 16.22
CA ASN A 467 16.17 -1.51 16.19
C ASN A 467 16.11 -0.48 17.34
N LEU A 468 16.17 -0.96 18.58
CA LEU A 468 15.90 -0.17 19.78
C LEU A 468 16.88 1.00 20.00
N ASP A 469 18.14 0.90 19.57
CA ASP A 469 19.11 1.99 19.76
C ASP A 469 18.91 3.14 18.78
N ASP A 470 18.60 2.84 17.50
CA ASP A 470 18.19 3.85 16.52
C ASP A 470 16.88 4.53 16.95
N ALA A 471 15.88 3.73 17.35
CA ALA A 471 14.58 4.22 17.80
C ALA A 471 14.74 5.21 18.96
N LYS A 472 15.66 4.92 19.90
CA LYS A 472 16.00 5.81 21.00
C LYS A 472 16.59 7.12 20.51
N HIS A 473 17.53 7.09 19.57
CA HIS A 473 18.12 8.30 18.97
C HIS A 473 17.03 9.18 18.34
N TYR A 474 16.13 8.61 17.54
CA TYR A 474 15.06 9.38 16.90
C TYR A 474 14.02 9.94 17.88
N PHE A 475 13.70 9.24 18.98
CA PHE A 475 12.84 9.80 20.03
C PHE A 475 13.55 10.90 20.85
N GLU A 476 14.83 10.76 21.15
CA GLU A 476 15.60 11.80 21.86
C GLU A 476 15.77 13.06 20.98
N ASP A 477 16.03 12.91 19.67
CA ASP A 477 16.03 14.00 18.68
C ASP A 477 14.66 14.67 18.57
N SER A 478 13.58 13.89 18.41
CA SER A 478 12.20 14.38 18.29
C SER A 478 11.78 15.20 19.52
N LEU A 479 12.09 14.70 20.73
CA LEU A 479 11.80 15.39 21.98
C LEU A 479 12.62 16.68 22.15
N ALA A 480 13.91 16.67 21.77
CA ALA A 480 14.74 17.86 21.76
C ALA A 480 14.19 18.92 20.78
N ARG A 481 13.77 18.49 19.59
CA ARG A 481 13.22 19.38 18.56
C ARG A 481 11.86 19.96 18.97
N ALA A 482 10.93 19.15 19.47
CA ALA A 482 9.64 19.62 19.98
C ALA A 482 9.81 20.66 21.10
N ARG A 483 10.75 20.44 22.03
CA ARG A 483 11.08 21.43 23.08
C ARG A 483 11.69 22.72 22.53
N SER A 484 12.40 22.68 21.39
CA SER A 484 12.91 23.89 20.72
C SER A 484 11.84 24.67 19.96
N GLU A 485 10.81 24.00 19.42
CA GLU A 485 9.71 24.67 18.70
C GLU A 485 8.55 25.09 19.62
N ALA A 486 8.50 24.61 20.86
CA ALA A 486 7.54 25.03 21.88
C ALA A 486 7.56 26.54 22.21
N GLU A 487 8.61 27.28 21.83
CA GLU A 487 8.62 28.76 21.86
C GLU A 487 7.65 29.40 20.84
N HIS A 488 7.23 28.67 19.80
CA HIS A 488 6.38 29.15 18.70
C HIS A 488 4.91 28.74 18.88
N ASP A 489 4.66 27.47 19.24
CA ASP A 489 3.33 26.98 19.63
C ASP A 489 3.44 26.00 20.83
N PRO A 490 3.30 26.50 22.07
CA PRO A 490 3.39 25.66 23.26
C PRO A 490 2.37 24.51 23.29
N HIS A 491 1.17 24.68 22.72
CA HIS A 491 0.13 23.65 22.80
C HIS A 491 0.38 22.52 21.81
N TYR A 492 0.72 22.86 20.56
CA TYR A 492 0.98 21.87 19.52
C TYR A 492 2.21 21.01 19.86
N TYR A 493 3.32 21.66 20.21
CA TYR A 493 4.58 20.96 20.45
C TYR A 493 4.62 20.19 21.78
N ASN A 494 3.87 20.61 22.82
CA ASN A 494 3.71 19.79 24.02
C ASN A 494 2.93 18.49 23.73
N SER A 495 1.90 18.53 22.87
CA SER A 495 1.16 17.30 22.48
C SER A 495 2.06 16.29 21.76
N ILE A 496 2.99 16.77 20.93
CA ILE A 496 3.99 15.93 20.26
C ILE A 496 4.99 15.39 21.32
N ALA A 497 5.50 16.24 22.20
CA ALA A 497 6.43 15.84 23.26
C ALA A 497 5.86 14.79 24.23
N VAL A 498 4.56 14.84 24.54
CA VAL A 498 3.85 13.81 25.32
C VAL A 498 3.80 12.47 24.57
N THR A 499 3.51 12.52 23.26
CA THR A 499 3.50 11.32 22.39
C THR A 499 4.90 10.68 22.34
N THR A 500 5.94 11.50 22.13
CA THR A 500 7.34 11.04 22.07
C THR A 500 7.85 10.53 23.42
N THR A 501 7.47 11.14 24.54
CA THR A 501 7.85 10.63 25.87
C THR A 501 7.14 9.34 26.24
N TYR A 502 5.88 9.15 25.84
CA TYR A 502 5.20 7.84 25.96
C TYR A 502 5.94 6.76 25.14
N ASN A 503 6.32 7.07 23.90
CA ASN A 503 7.07 6.14 23.06
C ASN A 503 8.47 5.81 23.62
N LEU A 504 9.17 6.80 24.20
CA LEU A 504 10.45 6.61 24.89
C LEU A 504 10.29 5.78 26.18
N ALA A 505 9.16 5.88 26.86
CA ALA A 505 8.80 5.01 27.99
C ALA A 505 8.55 3.56 27.55
N ARG A 506 7.80 3.35 26.46
CA ARG A 506 7.60 2.01 25.83
C ARG A 506 8.94 1.39 25.38
N LEU A 507 9.84 2.20 24.85
CA LEU A 507 11.20 1.78 24.50
C LEU A 507 12.03 1.42 25.73
N SER A 508 11.96 2.22 26.80
CA SER A 508 12.64 1.93 28.07
C SER A 508 12.14 0.63 28.71
N GLU A 509 10.85 0.35 28.60
CA GLU A 509 10.20 -0.90 29.02
C GLU A 509 10.71 -2.10 28.20
N ALA A 510 10.81 -1.97 26.87
CA ALA A 510 11.39 -2.99 25.99
C ALA A 510 12.90 -3.22 26.21
N GLN A 511 13.65 -2.19 26.62
CA GLN A 511 15.05 -2.30 27.07
C GLN A 511 15.19 -2.83 28.51
N CYS A 512 14.11 -3.34 29.14
CA CYS A 512 14.06 -3.82 30.53
C CYS A 512 14.45 -2.78 31.59
N GLN A 513 14.43 -1.48 31.26
CA GLN A 513 14.75 -0.37 32.17
C GLN A 513 13.47 0.15 32.85
N PHE A 514 12.77 -0.75 33.54
CA PHE A 514 11.45 -0.53 34.11
C PHE A 514 11.37 0.71 35.02
N ASP A 515 12.40 0.98 35.83
CA ASP A 515 12.44 2.16 36.71
C ASP A 515 12.46 3.50 35.96
N LYS A 516 12.93 3.52 34.70
CA LYS A 516 12.88 4.70 33.84
C LYS A 516 11.52 4.82 33.16
N ALA A 517 11.00 3.72 32.62
CA ALA A 517 9.66 3.68 32.03
C ALA A 517 8.59 4.11 33.06
N GLU A 518 8.67 3.59 34.29
CA GLU A 518 7.75 3.92 35.37
C GLU A 518 7.80 5.39 35.79
N LYS A 519 8.98 6.02 35.75
CA LYS A 519 9.12 7.47 35.95
C LYS A 519 8.48 8.25 34.82
N LEU A 520 8.83 7.95 33.56
CA LEU A 520 8.30 8.64 32.38
C LEU A 520 6.77 8.57 32.31
N TYR A 521 6.15 7.41 32.53
CA TYR A 521 4.68 7.29 32.60
C TYR A 521 4.09 8.12 33.75
N LYS A 522 4.72 8.11 34.94
CA LYS A 522 4.26 8.91 36.09
C LYS A 522 4.50 10.40 35.91
N ASP A 523 5.46 10.81 35.09
CA ASP A 523 5.71 12.21 34.74
C ASP A 523 4.64 12.71 33.76
N ILE A 524 4.33 11.94 32.71
CA ILE A 524 3.19 12.22 31.79
C ILE A 524 1.88 12.34 32.58
N LEU A 525 1.62 11.45 33.54
CA LEU A 525 0.39 11.47 34.34
C LEU A 525 0.28 12.64 35.34
N LYS A 526 1.37 13.38 35.63
CA LYS A 526 1.28 14.64 36.39
C LYS A 526 0.75 15.79 35.54
N GLU A 527 1.17 15.83 34.27
CA GLU A 527 0.80 16.87 33.31
C GLU A 527 -0.55 16.56 32.67
N HIS A 528 -0.84 15.28 32.41
CA HIS A 528 -2.06 14.79 31.75
C HIS A 528 -2.69 13.60 32.48
N PRO A 529 -3.39 13.82 33.61
CA PRO A 529 -4.06 12.76 34.38
C PRO A 529 -5.13 11.95 33.61
N ASN A 530 -5.57 12.42 32.45
CA ASN A 530 -6.59 11.75 31.62
C ASN A 530 -5.99 10.74 30.61
N TYR A 531 -4.66 10.58 30.55
CA TYR A 531 -3.98 9.76 29.53
C TYR A 531 -4.03 8.25 29.88
N VAL A 532 -5.09 7.59 29.41
CA VAL A 532 -5.44 6.20 29.80
C VAL A 532 -4.31 5.20 29.56
N ASP A 533 -3.60 5.26 28.43
CA ASP A 533 -2.59 4.26 28.08
C ASP A 533 -1.42 4.19 29.07
N CYS A 534 -1.07 5.31 29.72
CA CYS A 534 -0.04 5.33 30.76
C CYS A 534 -0.46 4.48 31.98
N TYR A 535 -1.73 4.53 32.39
CA TYR A 535 -2.27 3.66 33.44
C TYR A 535 -2.27 2.19 33.00
N LEU A 536 -2.60 1.90 31.73
CA LEU A 536 -2.56 0.53 31.20
C LEU A 536 -1.14 -0.02 31.15
N ARG A 537 -0.14 0.75 30.69
CA ARG A 537 1.27 0.31 30.72
C ARG A 537 1.81 0.13 32.14
N LEU A 538 1.48 1.02 33.08
CA LEU A 538 1.81 0.85 34.50
C LEU A 538 1.21 -0.44 35.08
N GLY A 539 -0.06 -0.74 34.75
CA GLY A 539 -0.72 -1.98 35.12
C GLY A 539 -0.08 -3.23 34.51
N CYS A 540 0.31 -3.19 33.23
CA CYS A 540 1.06 -4.27 32.57
C CYS A 540 2.44 -4.49 33.22
N MET A 541 3.21 -3.44 33.50
CA MET A 541 4.50 -3.59 34.19
C MET A 541 4.32 -4.17 35.60
N ALA A 542 3.28 -3.78 36.34
CA ALA A 542 2.97 -4.38 37.64
C ALA A 542 2.56 -5.86 37.51
N ARG A 543 1.75 -6.22 36.49
CA ARG A 543 1.39 -7.61 36.15
C ARG A 543 2.65 -8.45 35.91
N ASP A 544 3.58 -7.93 35.12
CA ASP A 544 4.77 -8.65 34.65
C ASP A 544 5.86 -8.72 35.75
N LYS A 545 5.87 -7.79 36.71
CA LYS A 545 6.60 -7.89 38.00
C LYS A 545 5.96 -8.91 38.97
N GLY A 546 4.78 -9.44 38.69
CA GLY A 546 4.02 -10.33 39.58
C GLY A 546 3.16 -9.62 40.64
N GLN A 547 3.09 -8.28 40.62
CA GLN A 547 2.32 -7.44 41.54
C GLN A 547 0.84 -7.36 41.10
N ILE A 548 0.16 -8.52 41.10
CA ILE A 548 -1.21 -8.71 40.57
C ILE A 548 -2.24 -7.76 41.21
N TYR A 549 -2.05 -7.36 42.47
CA TYR A 549 -2.96 -6.42 43.14
C TYR A 549 -2.78 -4.98 42.62
N GLU A 550 -1.55 -4.47 42.56
CA GLU A 550 -1.25 -3.14 42.01
C GLU A 550 -1.67 -3.04 40.54
N ALA A 551 -1.45 -4.10 39.74
CA ALA A 551 -1.95 -4.19 38.37
C ALA A 551 -3.49 -4.04 38.31
N SER A 552 -4.20 -4.71 39.22
CA SER A 552 -5.67 -4.61 39.32
C SER A 552 -6.13 -3.19 39.64
N ASP A 553 -5.38 -2.46 40.46
CA ASP A 553 -5.73 -1.10 40.85
C ASP A 553 -5.41 -0.08 39.74
N TRP A 554 -4.27 -0.19 39.05
CA TRP A 554 -3.99 0.63 37.87
C TRP A 554 -5.04 0.47 36.76
N PHE A 555 -5.52 -0.76 36.50
CA PHE A 555 -6.62 -0.98 35.55
C PHE A 555 -7.98 -0.42 36.06
N LYS A 556 -8.21 -0.31 37.38
CA LYS A 556 -9.39 0.37 37.92
C LYS A 556 -9.30 1.88 37.77
N GLU A 557 -8.13 2.49 37.96
CA GLU A 557 -7.94 3.93 37.74
C GLU A 557 -8.19 4.31 36.27
N ALA A 558 -7.65 3.52 35.32
CA ALA A 558 -7.98 3.66 33.89
C ALA A 558 -9.50 3.63 33.63
N LEU A 559 -10.23 2.71 34.29
CA LEU A 559 -11.68 2.58 34.20
C LEU A 559 -12.48 3.66 34.96
N ARG A 560 -11.85 4.46 35.85
CA ARG A 560 -12.49 5.67 36.41
C ARG A 560 -12.50 6.82 35.40
N ILE A 561 -11.46 6.92 34.57
CA ILE A 561 -11.35 7.91 33.50
C ILE A 561 -12.25 7.50 32.33
N ASN A 562 -12.16 6.24 31.88
CA ASN A 562 -13.01 5.70 30.81
C ASN A 562 -13.58 4.33 31.20
N ASN A 563 -14.79 4.34 31.76
CA ASN A 563 -15.57 3.18 32.21
C ASN A 563 -15.93 2.18 31.09
N GLU A 564 -15.77 2.54 29.81
CA GLU A 564 -16.10 1.67 28.67
C GLU A 564 -14.88 1.26 27.82
N HIS A 565 -13.65 1.61 28.24
CA HIS A 565 -12.44 1.27 27.50
C HIS A 565 -12.25 -0.25 27.34
N PRO A 566 -12.20 -0.81 26.10
CA PRO A 566 -12.13 -2.25 25.90
C PRO A 566 -10.86 -2.87 26.49
N ASP A 567 -9.69 -2.32 26.17
CA ASP A 567 -8.38 -2.81 26.62
C ASP A 567 -8.30 -2.92 28.16
N ALA A 568 -8.84 -1.93 28.88
CA ALA A 568 -8.84 -1.92 30.34
C ALA A 568 -9.71 -3.05 30.92
N TRP A 569 -10.87 -3.33 30.32
CA TRP A 569 -11.70 -4.48 30.68
C TRP A 569 -11.07 -5.82 30.29
N SER A 570 -10.40 -5.90 29.13
CA SER A 570 -9.70 -7.09 28.65
C SER A 570 -8.49 -7.44 29.51
N LEU A 571 -7.64 -6.47 29.84
CA LEU A 571 -6.48 -6.63 30.73
C LEU A 571 -6.91 -7.03 32.15
N LEU A 572 -7.99 -6.43 32.67
CA LEU A 572 -8.59 -6.86 33.95
C LEU A 572 -9.21 -8.27 33.85
N GLY A 573 -9.78 -8.63 32.70
CA GLY A 573 -10.24 -9.99 32.39
C GLY A 573 -9.10 -11.00 32.47
N ASN A 574 -8.01 -10.76 31.73
CA ASN A 574 -6.79 -11.56 31.75
C ASN A 574 -6.19 -11.70 33.16
N LEU A 575 -6.25 -10.64 33.98
CA LEU A 575 -5.78 -10.66 35.35
C LEU A 575 -6.61 -11.61 36.24
N HIS A 576 -7.92 -11.74 36.01
CA HIS A 576 -8.75 -12.77 36.63
C HIS A 576 -8.42 -14.18 36.09
N LEU A 577 -8.14 -14.33 34.78
CA LEU A 577 -7.75 -15.63 34.21
C LEU A 577 -6.40 -16.12 34.78
N ALA A 578 -5.43 -15.23 34.99
CA ALA A 578 -4.16 -15.53 35.64
C ALA A 578 -4.32 -16.00 37.10
N LYS A 579 -5.39 -15.58 37.78
CA LYS A 579 -5.79 -16.08 39.11
C LYS A 579 -6.63 -17.37 39.07
N MET A 580 -6.95 -17.89 37.88
CA MET A 580 -7.93 -18.96 37.66
C MET A 580 -9.37 -18.59 38.10
N GLU A 581 -9.68 -17.30 38.17
CA GLU A 581 -11.01 -16.75 38.51
C GLU A 581 -11.90 -16.67 37.25
N TRP A 582 -12.25 -17.83 36.67
CA TRP A 582 -12.95 -17.96 35.39
C TRP A 582 -14.26 -17.14 35.30
N GLY A 583 -15.10 -17.20 36.35
CA GLY A 583 -16.40 -16.53 36.38
C GLY A 583 -16.32 -15.00 36.39
N PRO A 584 -15.51 -14.38 37.26
CA PRO A 584 -15.19 -12.96 37.20
C PRO A 584 -14.60 -12.52 35.84
N GLY A 585 -13.66 -13.29 35.28
CA GLY A 585 -13.05 -13.01 33.98
C GLY A 585 -14.06 -13.02 32.83
N GLN A 586 -14.86 -14.09 32.71
CA GLN A 586 -15.95 -14.22 31.72
C GLN A 586 -16.87 -12.98 31.73
N LYS A 587 -17.28 -12.52 32.92
CA LYS A 587 -18.16 -11.35 33.09
C LYS A 587 -17.53 -10.02 32.63
N LYS A 588 -16.20 -9.92 32.50
CA LYS A 588 -15.53 -8.73 31.93
C LYS A 588 -15.65 -8.73 30.41
N PHE A 589 -15.25 -9.80 29.74
CA PHE A 589 -15.35 -9.93 28.28
C PHE A 589 -16.81 -9.85 27.80
N GLU A 590 -17.74 -10.47 28.52
CA GLU A 590 -19.17 -10.31 28.25
C GLU A 590 -19.70 -8.87 28.38
N ARG A 591 -19.02 -7.97 29.12
CA ARG A 591 -19.42 -6.55 29.20
C ARG A 591 -18.99 -5.79 27.94
N ILE A 592 -17.80 -6.07 27.42
CA ILE A 592 -17.28 -5.48 26.17
C ILE A 592 -18.20 -5.85 25.00
N LEU A 593 -18.56 -7.14 24.90
CA LEU A 593 -19.42 -7.67 23.82
C LEU A 593 -20.90 -7.25 23.93
N LYS A 594 -21.31 -6.60 25.02
CA LYS A 594 -22.67 -6.04 25.19
C LYS A 594 -22.81 -4.60 24.70
N ASN A 595 -21.70 -3.85 24.55
CA ASN A 595 -21.74 -2.53 23.92
C ASN A 595 -21.84 -2.72 22.38
N PRO A 596 -22.81 -2.10 21.69
CA PRO A 596 -23.00 -2.29 20.26
C PRO A 596 -21.80 -1.86 19.39
N ALA A 597 -20.96 -0.92 19.87
CA ALA A 597 -19.76 -0.48 19.15
C ALA A 597 -18.62 -1.52 19.17
N THR A 598 -18.58 -2.40 20.17
CA THR A 598 -17.50 -3.38 20.40
C THR A 598 -17.99 -4.83 20.41
N LYS A 599 -19.22 -5.05 19.95
CA LYS A 599 -19.89 -6.37 19.87
C LYS A 599 -19.13 -7.42 19.06
N ASP A 600 -18.41 -6.98 18.04
CA ASP A 600 -17.65 -7.82 17.12
C ASP A 600 -16.12 -7.73 17.35
N ASP A 601 -15.69 -7.30 18.54
CA ASP A 601 -14.28 -7.35 18.96
C ASP A 601 -13.76 -8.80 18.96
N ALA A 602 -12.78 -9.04 18.07
CA ALA A 602 -12.12 -10.32 17.94
C ALA A 602 -11.40 -10.75 19.22
N TYR A 603 -10.77 -9.82 19.96
CA TYR A 603 -10.01 -10.16 21.16
C TYR A 603 -10.92 -10.71 22.25
N SER A 604 -12.00 -10.00 22.59
CA SER A 604 -12.98 -10.45 23.59
C SER A 604 -13.69 -11.74 23.20
N LEU A 605 -13.98 -11.97 21.91
CA LEU A 605 -14.55 -13.23 21.42
C LEU A 605 -13.56 -14.39 21.55
N ILE A 606 -12.29 -14.19 21.21
CA ILE A 606 -11.23 -15.20 21.36
C ILE A 606 -10.98 -15.50 22.85
N ALA A 607 -10.86 -14.46 23.69
CA ALA A 607 -10.67 -14.60 25.13
C ALA A 607 -11.83 -15.37 25.78
N LEU A 608 -13.08 -15.04 25.43
CA LEU A 608 -14.25 -15.78 25.89
C LEU A 608 -14.23 -17.25 25.39
N GLY A 609 -13.82 -17.49 24.15
CA GLY A 609 -13.57 -18.85 23.62
C GLY A 609 -12.52 -19.62 24.43
N ASN A 610 -11.41 -18.96 24.79
CA ASN A 610 -10.34 -19.54 25.61
C ASN A 610 -10.82 -19.89 27.02
N VAL A 611 -11.65 -19.05 27.66
CA VAL A 611 -12.27 -19.38 28.96
C VAL A 611 -13.13 -20.65 28.85
N TRP A 612 -13.99 -20.76 27.82
CA TRP A 612 -14.77 -21.98 27.60
C TRP A 612 -13.87 -23.20 27.36
N LEU A 613 -12.79 -23.05 26.60
CA LEU A 613 -11.81 -24.12 26.35
C LEU A 613 -11.10 -24.57 27.65
N GLN A 614 -10.67 -23.62 28.49
CA GLN A 614 -10.05 -23.91 29.79
C GLN A 614 -11.01 -24.63 30.75
N THR A 615 -12.32 -24.36 30.67
CA THR A 615 -13.31 -25.14 31.45
C THR A 615 -13.43 -26.61 31.02
N LEU A 616 -13.00 -26.99 29.80
CA LEU A 616 -12.97 -28.39 29.35
C LEU A 616 -11.85 -29.22 30.00
N HIS A 617 -10.86 -28.57 30.64
CA HIS A 617 -9.77 -29.29 31.32
C HIS A 617 -10.14 -29.71 32.74
N GLN A 618 -11.28 -29.25 33.27
CA GLN A 618 -11.83 -29.75 34.53
C GLN A 618 -12.56 -31.08 34.28
N PRO A 619 -12.23 -32.17 35.00
CA PRO A 619 -12.83 -33.49 34.77
C PRO A 619 -14.26 -33.59 35.31
N THR A 620 -15.20 -32.93 34.64
CA THR A 620 -16.64 -33.10 34.90
C THR A 620 -17.12 -34.47 34.40
N ARG A 621 -17.95 -35.17 35.17
CA ARG A 621 -18.52 -36.46 34.70
C ARG A 621 -19.53 -36.31 33.54
N ASP A 622 -20.00 -35.09 33.30
CA ASP A 622 -21.13 -34.79 32.42
C ASP A 622 -20.68 -34.50 30.98
N LYS A 623 -20.52 -35.55 30.16
CA LYS A 623 -20.12 -35.44 28.74
C LYS A 623 -20.98 -34.48 27.90
N GLU A 624 -22.23 -34.24 28.27
CA GLU A 624 -23.08 -33.24 27.61
C GLU A 624 -22.72 -31.80 27.94
N ARG A 625 -22.16 -31.55 29.12
CA ARG A 625 -21.70 -30.23 29.55
C ARG A 625 -20.41 -29.87 28.81
N GLU A 626 -19.51 -30.83 28.68
CA GLU A 626 -18.31 -30.74 27.84
C GLU A 626 -18.68 -30.39 26.38
N LYS A 627 -19.59 -31.14 25.75
CA LYS A 627 -20.10 -30.82 24.40
C LYS A 627 -20.67 -29.40 24.31
N ARG A 628 -21.53 -29.00 25.25
CA ARG A 628 -22.11 -27.64 25.30
C ARG A 628 -21.04 -26.54 25.45
N HIS A 629 -19.94 -26.80 26.16
CA HIS A 629 -18.82 -25.86 26.26
C HIS A 629 -17.95 -25.83 24.99
N GLN A 630 -17.68 -27.00 24.37
CA GLN A 630 -17.01 -27.10 23.07
C GLN A 630 -17.75 -26.33 21.97
N ASP A 631 -19.07 -26.53 21.87
CA ASP A 631 -19.89 -25.88 20.83
C ASP A 631 -20.03 -24.37 21.04
N ARG A 632 -20.01 -23.91 22.30
CA ARG A 632 -19.92 -22.46 22.63
C ARG A 632 -18.58 -21.86 22.20
N ALA A 633 -17.46 -22.47 22.58
CA ALA A 633 -16.13 -22.01 22.18
C ALA A 633 -15.99 -21.94 20.64
N LEU A 634 -16.42 -23.01 19.97
CA LEU A 634 -16.40 -23.13 18.51
C LEU A 634 -17.36 -22.15 17.81
N ALA A 635 -18.46 -21.75 18.44
CA ALA A 635 -19.32 -20.68 17.94
C ALA A 635 -18.63 -19.30 18.01
N MET A 636 -17.94 -18.97 19.11
CA MET A 636 -17.20 -17.70 19.24
C MET A 636 -16.08 -17.60 18.19
N TYR A 637 -15.23 -18.62 18.06
CA TYR A 637 -14.17 -18.62 17.05
C TYR A 637 -14.72 -18.57 15.61
N LYS A 638 -15.86 -19.22 15.34
CA LYS A 638 -16.53 -19.12 14.02
C LYS A 638 -17.18 -17.76 13.75
N GLN A 639 -17.53 -16.97 14.75
CA GLN A 639 -17.92 -15.57 14.54
C GLN A 639 -16.69 -14.74 14.13
N VAL A 640 -15.58 -14.87 14.85
CA VAL A 640 -14.34 -14.15 14.52
C VAL A 640 -13.85 -14.50 13.10
N LEU A 641 -13.80 -15.78 12.73
CA LEU A 641 -13.36 -16.21 11.39
C LEU A 641 -14.33 -15.84 10.24
N ARG A 642 -15.54 -15.35 10.53
CA ARG A 642 -16.44 -14.76 9.53
C ARG A 642 -16.14 -13.27 9.32
N ASN A 643 -15.75 -12.57 10.38
CA ASN A 643 -15.44 -11.15 10.36
C ASN A 643 -14.01 -10.90 9.84
N ASP A 644 -13.05 -11.72 10.30
CA ASP A 644 -11.66 -11.77 9.83
C ASP A 644 -11.24 -13.23 9.51
N PRO A 645 -11.28 -13.64 8.24
CA PRO A 645 -10.83 -14.95 7.80
C PRO A 645 -9.32 -15.21 7.97
N LYS A 646 -8.50 -14.19 8.27
CA LYS A 646 -7.05 -14.33 8.48
C LYS A 646 -6.68 -14.55 9.95
N ASN A 647 -7.65 -14.59 10.86
CA ASN A 647 -7.38 -14.58 12.29
C ASN A 647 -6.70 -15.87 12.81
N ILE A 648 -5.37 -15.79 12.95
CA ILE A 648 -4.46 -16.87 13.38
C ILE A 648 -4.87 -17.46 14.74
N TRP A 649 -5.29 -16.60 15.67
CA TRP A 649 -5.66 -16.95 17.04
C TRP A 649 -6.98 -17.72 17.11
N ALA A 650 -8.01 -17.25 16.38
CA ALA A 650 -9.28 -17.96 16.27
C ALA A 650 -9.12 -19.32 15.57
N ALA A 651 -8.26 -19.42 14.55
CA ALA A 651 -7.94 -20.69 13.90
C ALA A 651 -7.25 -21.69 14.86
N ASN A 652 -6.27 -21.24 15.64
CA ASN A 652 -5.65 -22.06 16.71
C ASN A 652 -6.70 -22.54 17.74
N GLY A 653 -7.63 -21.67 18.14
CA GLY A 653 -8.75 -22.01 19.01
C GLY A 653 -9.67 -23.10 18.43
N VAL A 654 -10.02 -23.03 17.14
CA VAL A 654 -10.78 -24.08 16.45
C VAL A 654 -10.01 -25.40 16.41
N GLY A 655 -8.71 -25.38 16.06
CA GLY A 655 -7.87 -26.57 16.05
C GLY A 655 -7.81 -27.28 17.40
N ALA A 656 -7.74 -26.52 18.50
CA ALA A 656 -7.72 -27.06 19.85
C ALA A 656 -9.09 -27.68 20.26
N VAL A 657 -10.22 -27.06 19.89
CA VAL A 657 -11.55 -27.68 20.10
C VAL A 657 -11.74 -28.94 19.26
N LEU A 658 -11.23 -28.98 18.02
CA LEU A 658 -11.26 -30.17 17.17
C LEU A 658 -10.39 -31.31 17.72
N ALA A 659 -9.22 -30.99 18.30
CA ALA A 659 -8.41 -31.96 19.03
C ALA A 659 -9.19 -32.56 20.23
N HIS A 660 -9.90 -31.74 21.02
CA HIS A 660 -10.80 -32.22 22.09
C HIS A 660 -12.01 -33.04 21.59
N LYS A 661 -12.42 -32.87 20.32
CA LYS A 661 -13.43 -33.72 19.66
C LYS A 661 -12.85 -35.01 19.03
N ASN A 662 -11.55 -35.27 19.20
CA ASN A 662 -10.78 -36.34 18.55
C ASN A 662 -10.69 -36.24 17.01
N CYS A 663 -10.94 -35.06 16.42
CA CYS A 663 -10.69 -34.77 15.01
C CYS A 663 -9.19 -34.49 14.76
N VAL A 664 -8.33 -35.46 15.11
CA VAL A 664 -6.86 -35.28 15.21
C VAL A 664 -6.18 -34.98 13.87
N ILE A 665 -6.81 -35.33 12.73
CA ILE A 665 -6.30 -35.00 11.39
C ILE A 665 -6.65 -33.56 11.01
N GLU A 666 -7.92 -33.17 11.12
CA GLU A 666 -8.38 -31.79 10.85
C GLU A 666 -7.65 -30.77 11.74
N ALA A 667 -7.45 -31.09 13.02
CA ALA A 667 -6.69 -30.27 13.95
C ALA A 667 -5.22 -30.09 13.51
N ARG A 668 -4.55 -31.16 13.02
CA ARG A 668 -3.18 -31.08 12.48
C ARG A 668 -3.10 -30.07 11.35
N ASP A 669 -4.06 -30.13 10.42
CA ASP A 669 -4.00 -29.37 9.17
C ASP A 669 -4.29 -27.88 9.40
N ILE A 670 -5.16 -27.56 10.36
CA ILE A 670 -5.34 -26.19 10.86
C ILE A 670 -4.06 -25.69 11.56
N PHE A 671 -3.47 -26.47 12.48
CA PHE A 671 -2.23 -26.04 13.15
C PHE A 671 -1.05 -25.90 12.17
N ALA A 672 -1.02 -26.66 11.07
CA ALA A 672 -0.03 -26.50 10.00
C ALA A 672 -0.20 -25.16 9.28
N GLN A 673 -1.42 -24.82 8.83
CA GLN A 673 -1.73 -23.53 8.19
C GLN A 673 -1.41 -22.34 9.10
N VAL A 674 -1.77 -22.43 10.38
CA VAL A 674 -1.50 -21.41 11.41
C VAL A 674 0.01 -21.21 11.63
N ARG A 675 0.80 -22.31 11.63
CA ARG A 675 2.28 -22.26 11.74
C ARG A 675 2.95 -21.73 10.48
N GLU A 676 2.36 -21.99 9.31
CA GLU A 676 2.84 -21.49 8.01
C GLU A 676 2.54 -20.01 7.83
N ALA A 677 1.45 -19.50 8.40
CA ALA A 677 1.18 -18.07 8.50
C ALA A 677 2.16 -17.35 9.45
N THR A 678 2.35 -17.88 10.67
CA THR A 678 3.31 -17.33 11.65
C THR A 678 4.04 -18.43 12.43
N ALA A 679 5.37 -18.45 12.35
CA ALA A 679 6.22 -19.36 13.13
C ALA A 679 6.53 -18.84 14.55
N ASP A 680 6.06 -17.65 14.91
CA ASP A 680 6.43 -16.89 16.11
C ASP A 680 5.42 -17.02 17.27
N PHE A 681 4.39 -17.84 17.09
CA PHE A 681 3.41 -18.13 18.14
C PHE A 681 3.72 -19.48 18.84
N CYS A 682 4.10 -19.40 20.12
CA CYS A 682 4.53 -20.55 20.94
C CYS A 682 3.51 -21.71 20.99
N ASP A 683 2.24 -21.42 21.26
CA ASP A 683 1.24 -22.46 21.55
C ASP A 683 0.98 -23.38 20.36
N VAL A 684 1.15 -22.88 19.14
CA VAL A 684 0.99 -23.67 17.90
C VAL A 684 2.04 -24.77 17.81
N TRP A 685 3.28 -24.51 18.24
CA TRP A 685 4.33 -25.54 18.32
C TRP A 685 3.99 -26.60 19.36
N LEU A 686 3.35 -26.24 20.48
CA LEU A 686 2.92 -27.18 21.50
C LEU A 686 1.69 -27.99 21.03
N ASN A 687 0.69 -27.32 20.45
CA ASN A 687 -0.54 -27.92 19.96
C ASN A 687 -0.28 -28.92 18.82
N ILE A 688 0.54 -28.57 17.82
CA ILE A 688 0.90 -29.50 16.75
C ILE A 688 1.76 -30.66 17.27
N ALA A 689 2.60 -30.44 18.30
CA ALA A 689 3.37 -31.50 18.94
C ALA A 689 2.49 -32.45 19.78
N HIS A 690 1.46 -31.95 20.47
CA HIS A 690 0.45 -32.78 21.13
C HIS A 690 -0.29 -33.66 20.11
N VAL A 691 -0.69 -33.09 18.98
CA VAL A 691 -1.31 -33.83 17.86
C VAL A 691 -0.38 -34.92 17.32
N TYR A 692 0.91 -34.63 17.08
CA TYR A 692 1.88 -35.66 16.67
C TYR A 692 2.11 -36.74 17.75
N VAL A 693 2.06 -36.40 19.04
CA VAL A 693 2.19 -37.36 20.16
C VAL A 693 1.02 -38.35 20.23
N GLU A 694 -0.19 -37.97 19.81
CA GLU A 694 -1.34 -38.89 19.74
C GLU A 694 -1.46 -39.59 18.38
N GLN A 695 -0.96 -38.99 17.28
CA GLN A 695 -0.71 -39.68 16.01
C GLN A 695 0.48 -40.68 16.07
N LYS A 696 1.11 -40.85 17.24
CA LYS A 696 2.31 -41.68 17.48
C LYS A 696 3.57 -41.27 16.69
N GLN A 697 3.56 -40.09 16.07
CA GLN A 697 4.67 -39.54 15.29
C GLN A 697 5.71 -38.86 16.19
N TYR A 698 6.30 -39.62 17.11
CA TYR A 698 7.08 -39.06 18.22
C TYR A 698 8.33 -38.29 17.76
N VAL A 699 8.96 -38.68 16.63
CA VAL A 699 10.14 -37.97 16.09
C VAL A 699 9.78 -36.53 15.70
N SER A 700 8.68 -36.35 14.97
CA SER A 700 8.14 -35.03 14.61
C SER A 700 7.78 -34.22 15.86
N ALA A 701 7.11 -34.83 16.83
CA ALA A 701 6.74 -34.16 18.08
C ALA A 701 7.96 -33.65 18.87
N ILE A 702 8.98 -34.50 19.02
CA ILE A 702 10.24 -34.15 19.70
C ILE A 702 10.88 -32.92 19.05
N GLN A 703 10.98 -32.89 17.73
CA GLN A 703 11.52 -31.74 16.98
C GLN A 703 10.71 -30.45 17.22
N MET A 704 9.37 -30.53 17.27
CA MET A 704 8.54 -29.36 17.52
C MET A 704 8.73 -28.80 18.95
N TYR A 705 8.81 -29.65 19.97
CA TYR A 705 9.12 -29.21 21.35
C TYR A 705 10.56 -28.65 21.47
N GLU A 706 11.55 -29.28 20.84
CA GLU A 706 12.94 -28.81 20.83
C GLU A 706 13.11 -27.46 20.09
N ASN A 707 12.30 -27.21 19.06
CA ASN A 707 12.28 -25.93 18.36
C ASN A 707 11.58 -24.85 19.19
N CYS A 708 10.44 -25.18 19.82
CA CYS A 708 9.73 -24.30 20.75
C CYS A 708 10.64 -23.84 21.91
N LEU A 709 11.34 -24.78 22.57
CA LEU A 709 12.30 -24.49 23.62
C LEU A 709 13.45 -23.58 23.14
N ARG A 710 13.99 -23.82 21.95
CA ARG A 710 15.09 -22.99 21.40
C ARG A 710 14.64 -21.59 20.98
N LYS A 711 13.40 -21.42 20.52
CA LYS A 711 12.90 -20.15 19.96
C LYS A 711 12.39 -19.18 21.03
N PHE A 712 11.60 -19.67 22.00
CA PHE A 712 10.87 -18.81 22.93
C PHE A 712 11.48 -18.73 24.34
N PHE A 713 12.21 -19.76 24.78
CA PHE A 713 12.49 -19.99 26.19
C PHE A 713 13.97 -19.87 26.55
N LYS A 714 14.42 -18.65 26.90
CA LYS A 714 15.78 -18.40 27.44
C LYS A 714 16.06 -19.22 28.71
N ASN A 715 15.08 -19.31 29.61
CA ASN A 715 15.07 -20.24 30.74
C ASN A 715 14.14 -21.41 30.43
N HIS A 716 14.55 -22.65 30.76
CA HIS A 716 13.80 -23.84 30.36
C HIS A 716 12.48 -23.99 31.17
N THR A 717 11.33 -23.83 30.51
CA THR A 717 10.00 -24.02 31.12
C THR A 717 9.76 -25.49 31.51
N VAL A 718 9.39 -25.72 32.77
CA VAL A 718 9.14 -27.04 33.35
C VAL A 718 8.09 -27.84 32.57
N GLU A 719 6.98 -27.18 32.19
CA GLU A 719 5.87 -27.82 31.51
C GLU A 719 6.25 -28.34 30.11
N VAL A 720 6.92 -27.52 29.29
CA VAL A 720 7.38 -27.93 27.96
C VAL A 720 8.43 -29.04 28.05
N LEU A 721 9.29 -29.02 29.07
CA LEU A 721 10.21 -30.14 29.36
C LEU A 721 9.45 -31.43 29.76
N LEU A 722 8.33 -31.32 30.49
CA LEU A 722 7.50 -32.47 30.84
C LEU A 722 6.81 -33.07 29.60
N TYR A 723 6.31 -32.24 28.67
CA TYR A 723 5.75 -32.71 27.39
C TYR A 723 6.82 -33.35 26.49
N LEU A 724 8.02 -32.77 26.39
CA LEU A 724 9.15 -33.36 25.68
C LEU A 724 9.60 -34.69 26.32
N ALA A 725 9.67 -34.77 27.65
CA ALA A 725 9.99 -36.01 28.35
C ALA A 725 8.92 -37.10 28.09
N ARG A 726 7.62 -36.73 28.09
CA ARG A 726 6.52 -37.64 27.74
C ARG A 726 6.63 -38.15 26.29
N ALA A 727 7.07 -37.30 25.36
CA ALA A 727 7.31 -37.68 23.96
C ALA A 727 8.51 -38.64 23.82
N TYR A 728 9.66 -38.34 24.42
CA TYR A 728 10.81 -39.27 24.47
C TYR A 728 10.43 -40.61 25.13
N PHE A 729 9.63 -40.57 26.20
CA PHE A 729 9.17 -41.77 26.91
C PHE A 729 8.26 -42.66 26.04
N LYS A 730 7.23 -42.08 25.39
CA LYS A 730 6.41 -42.82 24.41
C LYS A 730 7.25 -43.37 23.23
N ALA A 731 8.37 -42.71 22.89
CA ALA A 731 9.32 -43.16 21.87
C ALA A 731 10.35 -44.21 22.34
N GLY A 732 10.31 -44.65 23.61
CA GLY A 732 11.29 -45.58 24.19
C GLY A 732 12.68 -44.99 24.47
N LYS A 733 12.86 -43.68 24.31
CA LYS A 733 14.14 -42.96 24.46
C LYS A 733 14.47 -42.64 25.94
N LEU A 734 14.59 -43.70 26.75
CA LEU A 734 14.71 -43.60 28.21
C LEU A 734 15.95 -42.82 28.70
N LYS A 735 17.04 -42.76 27.93
CA LYS A 735 18.23 -41.97 28.30
C LYS A 735 17.96 -40.48 28.17
N GLU A 736 17.39 -40.07 27.05
CA GLU A 736 16.99 -38.70 26.74
C GLU A 736 15.84 -38.23 27.66
N THR A 737 14.88 -39.11 27.96
CA THR A 737 13.83 -38.85 28.97
C THR A 737 14.44 -38.50 30.33
N LYS A 738 15.40 -39.31 30.84
CA LYS A 738 16.07 -39.04 32.13
C LYS A 738 16.74 -37.67 32.12
N VAL A 739 17.51 -37.34 31.08
CA VAL A 739 18.20 -36.04 30.98
C VAL A 739 17.22 -34.87 30.96
N THR A 740 16.10 -35.02 30.26
CA THR A 740 15.05 -33.98 30.15
C THR A 740 14.33 -33.75 31.47
N LEU A 741 13.96 -34.83 32.19
CA LEU A 741 13.35 -34.73 33.52
C LEU A 741 14.31 -34.14 34.56
N LEU A 742 15.61 -34.48 34.51
CA LEU A 742 16.62 -33.88 35.41
C LEU A 742 16.85 -32.38 35.11
N LYS A 743 16.70 -31.93 33.85
CA LYS A 743 16.66 -30.49 33.54
C LYS A 743 15.45 -29.80 34.18
N ALA A 744 14.27 -30.41 34.11
CA ALA A 744 13.05 -29.86 34.71
C ALA A 744 13.15 -29.81 36.24
N LEU A 745 13.63 -30.89 36.87
CA LEU A 745 13.81 -31.00 38.32
C LEU A 745 14.86 -30.01 38.85
N ARG A 746 15.84 -29.59 38.04
CA ARG A 746 16.77 -28.50 38.40
C ARG A 746 16.08 -27.14 38.51
N VAL A 747 14.99 -26.91 37.77
CA VAL A 747 14.20 -25.67 37.81
C VAL A 747 13.15 -25.73 38.92
N ALA A 748 12.47 -26.86 39.11
CA ALA A 748 11.46 -27.06 40.14
C ALA A 748 11.73 -28.35 40.97
N PRO A 749 12.70 -28.32 41.91
CA PRO A 749 13.09 -29.52 42.67
C PRO A 749 12.03 -30.01 43.67
N GLN A 750 11.01 -29.21 43.95
CA GLN A 750 9.91 -29.51 44.89
C GLN A 750 8.70 -30.16 44.21
N ASP A 751 8.63 -30.23 42.87
CA ASP A 751 7.46 -30.79 42.19
C ASP A 751 7.41 -32.32 42.31
N SER A 752 6.39 -32.79 43.04
CA SER A 752 6.09 -34.22 43.23
C SER A 752 5.88 -34.96 41.89
N VAL A 753 5.34 -34.29 40.87
CA VAL A 753 5.08 -34.90 39.55
C VAL A 753 6.40 -35.15 38.80
N LEU A 754 7.35 -34.23 38.85
CA LEU A 754 8.69 -34.42 38.26
C LEU A 754 9.47 -35.52 38.99
N LEU A 755 9.42 -35.55 40.32
CA LEU A 755 10.06 -36.59 41.14
C LEU A 755 9.49 -37.97 40.81
N PHE A 756 8.16 -38.11 40.72
CA PHE A 756 7.49 -39.39 40.41
C PHE A 756 7.84 -39.89 39.00
N ASN A 757 7.76 -39.01 37.99
CA ASN A 757 8.11 -39.36 36.62
C ASN A 757 9.60 -39.72 36.49
N THR A 758 10.48 -39.03 37.21
CA THR A 758 11.92 -39.37 37.25
C THR A 758 12.14 -40.74 37.87
N ALA A 759 11.44 -41.07 38.96
CA ALA A 759 11.55 -42.37 39.62
C ALA A 759 11.10 -43.53 38.71
N ILE A 760 9.97 -43.39 38.00
CA ILE A 760 9.51 -44.37 36.99
C ILE A 760 10.55 -44.57 35.88
N VAL A 761 11.11 -43.48 35.35
CA VAL A 761 12.08 -43.57 34.23
C VAL A 761 13.38 -44.26 34.68
N LEU A 762 13.85 -43.99 35.91
CA LEU A 762 14.98 -44.71 36.49
C LEU A 762 14.67 -46.20 36.70
N GLN A 763 13.49 -46.53 37.24
CA GLN A 763 13.02 -47.91 37.45
C GLN A 763 12.98 -48.69 36.13
N GLN A 764 12.34 -48.14 35.09
CA GLN A 764 12.24 -48.80 33.79
C GLN A 764 13.60 -48.93 33.07
N ARG A 765 14.46 -47.91 33.18
CA ARG A 765 15.83 -47.95 32.61
C ARG A 765 16.69 -49.01 33.29
N ALA A 766 16.56 -49.17 34.61
CA ALA A 766 17.21 -50.24 35.36
C ALA A 766 16.70 -51.63 34.93
N ILE A 767 15.38 -51.83 34.87
CA ILE A 767 14.77 -53.10 34.41
C ILE A 767 15.26 -53.47 33.00
N ALA A 768 15.25 -52.52 32.06
CA ALA A 768 15.72 -52.74 30.70
C ALA A 768 17.21 -53.14 30.64
N THR A 769 18.04 -52.52 31.47
CA THR A 769 19.49 -52.81 31.52
C THR A 769 19.77 -54.18 32.14
N LEU A 770 19.08 -54.54 33.25
CA LEU A 770 19.24 -55.82 33.95
C LEU A 770 18.78 -57.02 33.10
N LYS A 771 17.73 -56.83 32.28
CA LYS A 771 17.22 -57.85 31.36
C LYS A 771 18.14 -58.14 30.17
N MET A 772 19.05 -57.24 29.80
CA MET A 772 19.98 -57.50 28.69
C MET A 772 21.09 -58.48 29.08
N GLU A 773 21.25 -59.52 28.27
CA GLU A 773 22.22 -60.60 28.51
C GLU A 773 23.67 -60.15 28.34
N LYS A 774 23.93 -59.29 27.35
CA LYS A 774 25.27 -58.75 27.01
C LYS A 774 25.50 -57.37 27.64
N SER A 775 25.28 -57.25 28.95
CA SER A 775 25.44 -56.01 29.72
C SER A 775 26.78 -55.94 30.46
N THR A 776 27.54 -54.86 30.27
CA THR A 776 28.86 -54.67 30.93
C THR A 776 28.72 -54.42 32.43
N LEU A 777 29.72 -54.82 33.21
CA LEU A 777 29.70 -54.68 34.68
C LEU A 777 29.44 -53.23 35.13
N GLY A 778 30.03 -52.23 34.47
CA GLY A 778 29.78 -50.81 34.74
C GLY A 778 28.30 -50.43 34.56
N THR A 779 27.70 -50.80 33.42
CA THR A 779 26.27 -50.53 33.15
C THR A 779 25.31 -51.22 34.12
N VAL A 780 25.66 -52.40 34.63
CA VAL A 780 24.85 -53.12 35.63
C VAL A 780 24.95 -52.43 37.01
N LEU A 781 26.14 -51.95 37.39
CA LEU A 781 26.32 -51.18 38.65
C LEU A 781 25.61 -49.81 38.59
N GLU A 782 25.63 -49.13 37.43
CA GLU A 782 24.81 -47.93 37.22
C GLU A 782 23.32 -48.22 37.41
N ALA A 783 22.80 -49.29 36.79
CA ALA A 783 21.38 -49.67 36.89
C ALA A 783 20.93 -49.96 38.33
N VAL A 784 21.79 -50.59 39.14
CA VAL A 784 21.53 -50.81 40.59
C VAL A 784 21.47 -49.49 41.35
N ASN A 785 22.41 -48.57 41.11
CA ASN A 785 22.40 -47.25 41.74
C ASN A 785 21.17 -46.42 41.34
N GLU A 786 20.72 -46.50 40.09
CA GLU A 786 19.49 -45.85 39.62
C GLU A 786 18.23 -46.43 40.26
N LEU A 787 18.17 -47.75 40.44
CA LEU A 787 17.06 -48.41 41.13
C LEU A 787 17.01 -48.03 42.62
N ALA A 788 18.16 -47.89 43.28
CA ALA A 788 18.25 -47.41 44.65
C ALA A 788 17.87 -45.93 44.81
N LEU A 789 18.17 -45.08 43.82
CA LEU A 789 17.68 -43.70 43.78
C LEU A 789 16.16 -43.65 43.53
N SER A 790 15.64 -44.49 42.62
CA SER A 790 14.20 -44.62 42.35
C SER A 790 13.42 -45.04 43.61
N GLN A 791 13.89 -46.05 44.34
CA GLN A 791 13.28 -46.46 45.62
C GLN A 791 13.27 -45.31 46.64
N LYS A 792 14.37 -44.56 46.78
CA LYS A 792 14.43 -43.38 47.67
C LYS A 792 13.43 -42.29 47.27
N PHE A 793 13.23 -42.04 45.97
CA PHE A 793 12.23 -41.09 45.49
C PHE A 793 10.80 -41.58 45.74
N PHE A 794 10.47 -42.85 45.46
CA PHE A 794 9.14 -43.39 45.77
C PHE A 794 8.85 -43.39 47.28
N LYS A 795 9.85 -43.71 48.12
CA LYS A 795 9.73 -43.63 49.59
C LYS A 795 9.55 -42.19 50.11
N HIS A 796 10.20 -41.21 49.47
CA HIS A 796 9.94 -39.80 49.78
C HIS A 796 8.52 -39.39 49.36
N LEU A 797 8.07 -39.81 48.18
CA LEU A 797 6.74 -39.47 47.64
C LEU A 797 5.60 -40.16 48.40
N SER A 798 5.79 -41.37 48.94
CA SER A 798 4.78 -42.06 49.74
C SER A 798 4.53 -41.43 51.11
N VAL A 799 5.47 -40.62 51.62
CA VAL A 799 5.35 -39.87 52.89
C VAL A 799 5.04 -38.39 52.68
N ASN A 800 5.73 -37.73 51.74
CA ASN A 800 5.71 -36.26 51.55
C ASN A 800 4.97 -35.79 50.28
N GLY A 801 4.32 -36.68 49.52
CA GLY A 801 3.67 -36.34 48.25
C GLY A 801 2.35 -35.56 48.41
N ASP A 802 2.11 -34.61 47.50
CA ASP A 802 0.84 -33.87 47.42
C ASP A 802 -0.32 -34.78 46.97
N ARG A 803 -1.32 -34.92 47.86
CA ARG A 803 -2.53 -35.73 47.64
C ARG A 803 -3.42 -35.22 46.50
N MET A 804 -3.35 -33.95 46.13
CA MET A 804 -4.22 -33.37 45.10
C MET A 804 -3.75 -33.64 43.67
N ARG A 805 -2.50 -34.07 43.48
CA ARG A 805 -1.91 -34.34 42.16
C ARG A 805 -1.53 -35.81 41.96
N PHE A 806 -1.57 -36.65 42.99
CA PHE A 806 -0.95 -37.97 42.96
C PHE A 806 -1.58 -39.01 43.91
N ASP A 807 -1.70 -40.26 43.47
CA ASP A 807 -2.09 -41.40 44.31
C ASP A 807 -0.87 -41.94 45.11
N LEU A 808 -0.82 -41.58 46.39
CA LEU A 808 0.18 -42.10 47.34
C LEU A 808 0.26 -43.64 47.37
N ALA A 809 -0.87 -44.34 47.16
CA ALA A 809 -0.89 -45.79 47.10
C ALA A 809 -0.22 -46.35 45.83
N GLN A 810 -0.05 -45.55 44.76
CA GLN A 810 0.76 -45.93 43.60
C GLN A 810 2.26 -45.86 43.90
N ALA A 811 2.74 -44.81 44.58
CA ALA A 811 4.16 -44.75 45.00
C ALA A 811 4.51 -45.91 45.95
N ALA A 812 3.66 -46.20 46.94
CA ALA A 812 3.87 -47.32 47.86
C ALA A 812 3.75 -48.72 47.22
N ARG A 813 3.29 -48.81 45.96
CA ARG A 813 3.33 -50.03 45.13
C ARG A 813 4.60 -50.10 44.30
N GLU A 814 5.05 -48.99 43.71
CA GLU A 814 6.31 -48.96 42.95
C GLU A 814 7.56 -49.02 43.86
N GLU A 815 7.50 -48.50 45.09
CA GLU A 815 8.57 -48.65 46.11
C GLU A 815 8.85 -50.14 46.39
N ARG A 816 7.79 -50.93 46.63
CA ARG A 816 7.90 -52.39 46.87
C ARG A 816 8.47 -53.11 45.65
N LYS A 817 7.95 -52.84 44.45
CA LYS A 817 8.52 -53.39 43.20
C LYS A 817 10.01 -53.04 43.03
N CYS A 818 10.43 -51.83 43.39
CA CYS A 818 11.86 -51.46 43.35
C CYS A 818 12.70 -52.25 44.35
N GLN A 819 12.17 -52.53 45.55
CA GLN A 819 12.81 -53.40 46.54
C GLN A 819 12.95 -54.85 46.04
N ASP A 820 11.88 -55.41 45.46
CA ASP A 820 11.88 -56.75 44.88
C ASP A 820 12.91 -56.86 43.73
N LEU A 821 12.90 -55.89 42.80
CA LEU A 821 13.84 -55.80 41.70
C LEU A 821 15.29 -55.61 42.18
N MET A 822 15.52 -54.94 43.31
CA MET A 822 16.85 -54.75 43.87
C MET A 822 17.44 -56.07 44.39
N SER A 823 16.61 -56.95 44.95
CA SER A 823 17.04 -58.32 45.32
C SER A 823 17.46 -59.12 44.09
N GLN A 824 16.68 -59.07 43.00
CA GLN A 824 16.98 -59.73 41.73
C GLN A 824 18.25 -59.16 41.09
N ALA A 825 18.47 -57.85 41.18
CA ALA A 825 19.64 -57.19 40.62
C ALA A 825 20.97 -57.68 41.21
N GLN A 826 21.00 -58.17 42.47
CA GLN A 826 22.21 -58.76 43.07
C GLN A 826 22.70 -59.99 42.29
N TYR A 827 21.78 -60.85 41.82
CA TYR A 827 22.09 -61.99 40.96
C TYR A 827 22.68 -61.53 39.61
N HIS A 828 22.11 -60.48 39.00
CA HIS A 828 22.63 -59.90 37.75
C HIS A 828 24.02 -59.27 37.92
N VAL A 829 24.32 -58.64 39.08
CA VAL A 829 25.67 -58.15 39.41
C VAL A 829 26.65 -59.31 39.56
N ALA A 830 26.27 -60.39 40.25
CA ALA A 830 27.12 -61.57 40.40
C ALA A 830 27.41 -62.24 39.04
N ARG A 831 26.42 -62.34 38.16
CA ARG A 831 26.59 -62.78 36.76
C ARG A 831 27.56 -61.88 36.00
N ALA A 832 27.36 -60.56 36.05
CA ALA A 832 28.19 -59.59 35.32
C ALA A 832 29.65 -59.58 35.79
N ARG A 833 29.91 -59.84 37.07
CA ARG A 833 31.29 -60.00 37.59
C ARG A 833 31.99 -61.21 36.99
N LYS A 834 31.32 -62.37 36.93
CA LYS A 834 31.88 -63.58 36.31
C LYS A 834 32.24 -63.36 34.84
N VAL A 835 31.33 -62.78 34.05
CA VAL A 835 31.59 -62.49 32.63
C VAL A 835 32.76 -61.50 32.44
N ASP A 836 32.86 -60.46 33.28
CA ASP A 836 33.97 -59.50 33.22
C ASP A 836 35.31 -60.11 33.70
N GLU A 837 35.29 -61.09 34.62
CA GLU A 837 36.44 -61.88 35.04
C GLU A 837 36.88 -62.89 33.95
N GLU A 838 35.93 -63.54 33.28
CA GLU A 838 36.15 -64.42 32.12
C GLU A 838 36.73 -63.63 30.93
N GLU A 839 36.18 -62.46 30.61
CA GLU A 839 36.74 -61.54 29.61
C GLU A 839 38.15 -61.08 29.98
N ARG A 840 38.40 -60.68 31.24
CA ARG A 840 39.73 -60.29 31.72
C ARG A 840 40.73 -61.46 31.64
N ALA A 841 40.30 -62.69 31.93
CA ALA A 841 41.13 -63.89 31.81
C ALA A 841 41.43 -64.24 30.34
N LEU A 842 40.45 -64.10 29.43
CA LEU A 842 40.63 -64.31 28.00
C LEU A 842 41.58 -63.28 27.39
N ARG A 843 41.44 -62.00 27.75
CA ARG A 843 42.36 -60.92 27.31
C ARG A 843 43.79 -61.18 27.78
N ARG A 844 43.99 -61.60 29.04
CA ARG A 844 45.33 -62.00 29.54
C ARG A 844 45.92 -63.15 28.75
N LYS A 845 45.15 -64.21 28.46
CA LYS A 845 45.63 -65.33 27.64
C LYS A 845 46.02 -64.88 26.23
N GLN A 846 45.24 -64.01 25.59
CA GLN A 846 45.59 -63.44 24.28
C GLN A 846 46.84 -62.54 24.35
N GLU A 847 47.05 -61.80 25.43
CA GLU A 847 48.27 -61.01 25.67
C GLU A 847 49.49 -61.92 25.91
N GLU A 848 49.34 -62.99 26.69
CA GLU A 848 50.35 -64.02 26.92
C GLU A 848 50.72 -64.78 25.63
N GLU A 849 49.74 -65.16 24.80
CA GLU A 849 49.97 -65.76 23.48
C GLU A 849 50.71 -64.80 22.55
N ARG A 850 50.34 -63.50 22.52
CA ARG A 850 51.03 -62.45 21.76
C ARG A 850 52.45 -62.16 22.30
N GLU A 851 52.68 -62.34 23.60
CA GLU A 851 54.01 -62.28 24.23
C GLU A 851 54.87 -63.50 23.85
N ILE A 852 54.31 -64.71 23.92
CA ILE A 852 54.98 -65.97 23.56
C ILE A 852 55.32 -65.99 22.07
N PHE A 853 54.41 -65.53 21.21
CA PHE A 853 54.66 -65.36 19.78
C PHE A 853 55.81 -64.37 19.53
N ARG A 854 55.78 -63.17 20.15
CA ARG A 854 56.87 -62.18 20.04
C ARG A 854 58.19 -62.65 20.68
N LYS A 855 58.18 -63.56 21.66
CA LYS A 855 59.37 -64.23 22.20
C LYS A 855 59.96 -65.23 21.18
N LYS A 856 59.15 -66.16 20.67
CA LYS A 856 59.56 -67.11 19.61
C LYS A 856 60.10 -66.40 18.36
N GLN A 857 59.44 -65.33 17.93
CA GLN A 857 59.88 -64.52 16.80
C GLN A 857 61.25 -63.87 17.05
N ARG A 858 61.49 -63.35 18.27
CA ARG A 858 62.82 -62.83 18.68
C ARG A 858 63.88 -63.93 18.74
N GLU A 859 63.58 -65.09 19.33
CA GLU A 859 64.49 -66.24 19.38
C GLU A 859 64.89 -66.73 17.98
N LEU A 860 63.94 -66.79 17.04
CA LEU A 860 64.24 -67.11 15.64
C LEU A 860 65.15 -66.06 15.00
N THR A 861 64.91 -64.76 15.23
CA THR A 861 65.84 -63.72 14.74
C THR A 861 67.21 -63.76 15.43
N ALA A 862 67.30 -64.19 16.69
CA ALA A 862 68.55 -64.35 17.42
C ALA A 862 69.36 -65.54 16.88
N LYS A 863 68.74 -66.71 16.70
CA LYS A 863 69.38 -67.88 16.09
C LYS A 863 69.82 -67.59 14.64
N ALA A 864 68.99 -66.92 13.85
CA ALA A 864 69.36 -66.48 12.51
C ALA A 864 70.49 -65.44 12.49
N ALA A 865 70.68 -64.68 13.57
CA ALA A 865 71.82 -63.78 13.74
C ALA A 865 73.09 -64.53 14.19
N GLU A 866 72.97 -65.54 15.08
CA GLU A 866 74.09 -66.40 15.47
C GLU A 866 74.57 -67.25 14.30
N GLU A 867 73.68 -67.88 13.52
CA GLU A 867 74.05 -68.55 12.26
C GLU A 867 74.78 -67.63 11.28
N ARG A 868 74.37 -66.35 11.18
CA ARG A 868 75.08 -65.37 10.35
C ARG A 868 76.47 -65.06 10.90
N ARG A 869 76.62 -64.87 12.22
CA ARG A 869 77.92 -64.65 12.86
C ARG A 869 78.85 -65.86 12.70
N LEU A 870 78.32 -67.07 12.85
CA LEU A 870 79.09 -68.32 12.69
C LEU A 870 79.49 -68.53 11.22
N ARG A 871 78.61 -68.20 10.25
CA ARG A 871 78.96 -68.15 8.82
C ARG A 871 79.95 -67.01 8.49
N GLU A 872 79.88 -65.86 9.15
CA GLU A 872 80.85 -64.78 9.01
C GLU A 872 82.22 -65.18 9.59
N GLU A 873 82.26 -65.89 10.71
CA GLU A 873 83.47 -66.43 11.34
C GLU A 873 84.08 -67.57 10.51
N GLU A 874 83.27 -68.49 9.97
CA GLU A 874 83.71 -69.45 8.95
C GLU A 874 84.26 -68.77 7.70
N MET A 875 83.56 -67.75 7.18
CA MET A 875 84.02 -66.98 6.02
C MET A 875 85.31 -66.22 6.33
N LEU A 876 85.49 -65.72 7.55
CA LEU A 876 86.74 -65.10 8.00
C LEU A 876 87.87 -66.12 8.19
N ALA A 877 87.57 -67.35 8.65
CA ALA A 877 88.54 -68.44 8.73
C ALA A 877 88.97 -68.91 7.33
N LYS A 878 88.02 -69.21 6.45
CA LYS A 878 88.24 -69.53 5.03
C LYS A 878 88.97 -68.39 4.32
N ARG A 879 88.70 -67.13 4.67
CA ARG A 879 89.41 -65.94 4.13
C ARG A 879 90.83 -65.79 4.69
N LYS A 880 91.10 -66.13 5.96
CA LYS A 880 92.47 -66.23 6.49
C LYS A 880 93.24 -67.33 5.75
N GLU A 881 92.64 -68.50 5.60
CA GLU A 881 93.22 -69.64 4.88
C GLU A 881 93.49 -69.28 3.40
N TYR A 882 92.57 -68.58 2.72
CA TYR A 882 92.80 -68.02 1.39
C TYR A 882 93.90 -66.96 1.39
N VAL A 883 93.99 -66.08 2.39
CA VAL A 883 95.07 -65.08 2.51
C VAL A 883 96.43 -65.74 2.71
N GLU A 884 96.51 -66.87 3.42
CA GLU A 884 97.77 -67.63 3.54
C GLU A 884 98.10 -68.42 2.28
N LYS A 885 97.10 -68.98 1.58
CA LYS A 885 97.30 -69.63 0.27
C LYS A 885 97.64 -68.62 -0.85
N THR A 886 97.18 -67.38 -0.77
CA THR A 886 97.46 -66.30 -1.74
C THR A 886 98.66 -65.42 -1.38
N LYS A 887 99.18 -65.49 -0.14
CA LYS A 887 100.49 -64.89 0.25
C LYS A 887 101.63 -65.30 -0.70
N ASN A 888 101.54 -66.50 -1.28
CA ASN A 888 102.56 -67.06 -2.19
C ASN A 888 102.35 -66.65 -3.67
N ALA A 889 101.36 -65.82 -4.00
CA ALA A 889 100.89 -65.62 -5.38
C ALA A 889 100.81 -64.16 -5.85
N LEU A 890 101.39 -63.20 -5.12
CA LEU A 890 101.24 -61.76 -5.39
C LEU A 890 102.57 -61.04 -5.64
N LEU A 891 102.89 -60.83 -6.92
CA LEU A 891 103.72 -59.70 -7.35
C LEU A 891 102.82 -58.48 -7.63
N PHE A 892 103.22 -57.34 -7.05
CA PHE A 892 103.20 -55.95 -7.55
C PHE A 892 102.36 -55.58 -8.80
N GLN A 893 101.76 -54.38 -8.93
CA GLN A 893 101.60 -53.20 -8.06
C GLN A 893 100.80 -52.14 -8.85
N GLU A 894 99.76 -51.49 -8.29
CA GLU A 894 99.52 -50.03 -8.37
C GLU A 894 98.23 -49.56 -7.64
N MET A 895 97.99 -48.24 -7.66
CA MET A 895 96.99 -47.44 -6.91
C MET A 895 95.84 -46.97 -7.85
N PRO A 896 94.84 -46.15 -7.43
CA PRO A 896 94.48 -45.65 -6.10
C PRO A 896 93.01 -45.94 -5.67
N SER A 897 92.64 -45.38 -4.52
CA SER A 897 91.32 -45.44 -3.84
C SER A 897 90.09 -45.02 -4.65
N GLU A 898 88.92 -45.53 -4.23
CA GLU A 898 87.80 -44.61 -3.94
C GLU A 898 86.95 -45.01 -2.70
N LYS A 899 85.96 -44.18 -2.34
CA LYS A 899 85.35 -44.11 -1.00
C LYS A 899 83.94 -44.68 -0.92
N SER A 900 83.62 -45.37 0.16
CA SER A 900 82.28 -45.26 0.77
C SER A 900 82.33 -45.42 2.29
N SER A 901 82.07 -44.34 3.04
CA SER A 901 82.20 -44.31 4.50
C SER A 901 80.85 -44.45 5.21
N LYS A 902 80.73 -45.53 6.00
CA LYS A 902 79.75 -45.78 7.07
C LYS A 902 78.99 -44.54 7.59
N LYS A 903 77.65 -44.61 7.65
CA LYS A 903 76.89 -44.69 8.93
C LYS A 903 75.37 -44.69 8.72
N GLY A 904 74.76 -45.85 8.95
CA GLY A 904 73.58 -45.93 9.82
C GLY A 904 73.97 -46.72 11.08
N ARG A 905 73.18 -46.77 12.16
CA ARG A 905 72.11 -45.89 12.68
C ARG A 905 71.86 -46.40 14.11
N SER A 906 71.70 -45.55 15.12
CA SER A 906 71.55 -46.03 16.51
C SER A 906 70.14 -46.54 16.82
N ARG A 907 70.05 -47.60 17.65
CA ARG A 907 68.85 -48.08 18.37
C ARG A 907 68.25 -46.97 19.26
N LYS A 908 67.02 -47.05 19.76
CA LYS A 908 66.04 -48.16 19.98
C LYS A 908 64.67 -47.77 19.34
N GLU A 909 63.76 -48.64 18.86
CA GLU A 909 63.10 -49.85 19.41
C GLU A 909 62.31 -49.55 20.71
N ARG A 910 61.01 -49.82 20.87
CA ARG A 910 59.99 -50.58 20.10
C ARG A 910 58.89 -49.63 19.54
N ASP A 911 57.96 -49.96 18.62
CA ASP A 911 57.19 -51.19 18.29
C ASP A 911 56.12 -51.59 19.34
N ASP A 912 54.95 -52.17 19.04
CA ASP A 912 54.33 -52.66 17.78
C ASP A 912 52.93 -51.98 17.60
N GLY A 913 52.19 -52.03 16.49
CA GLY A 913 52.36 -52.67 15.17
C GLY A 913 51.13 -53.50 14.73
N SER A 914 50.53 -53.20 13.56
CA SER A 914 49.55 -54.05 12.84
C SER A 914 49.25 -53.49 11.43
N ALA A 915 49.40 -54.32 10.39
CA ALA A 915 49.15 -54.03 8.96
C ALA A 915 49.26 -55.36 8.18
N ASP A 916 48.53 -55.69 7.12
CA ASP A 916 47.23 -55.24 6.52
C ASP A 916 46.49 -56.56 6.07
N ASP A 917 45.46 -56.71 5.23
CA ASP A 917 44.61 -55.86 4.36
C ASP A 917 43.18 -56.50 4.25
N GLU A 918 42.74 -56.96 3.06
CA GLU A 918 41.57 -57.81 2.72
C GLU A 918 40.24 -57.51 3.47
N ASN A 919 39.50 -56.45 3.15
CA ASN A 919 38.73 -56.14 1.93
C ASN A 919 37.58 -57.11 1.58
N GLU A 920 36.33 -56.66 1.79
CA GLU A 920 35.40 -56.51 0.66
C GLU A 920 34.40 -55.32 0.84
N GLU A 921 34.07 -54.76 -0.32
CA GLU A 921 33.11 -53.69 -0.72
C GLU A 921 31.76 -53.51 0.07
N PRO A 922 30.96 -52.43 -0.15
CA PRO A 922 31.35 -51.04 -0.52
C PRO A 922 30.40 -49.87 -0.11
N ARG A 923 30.85 -48.63 -0.45
CA ARG A 923 30.04 -47.44 -0.91
C ARG A 923 29.13 -46.70 0.10
N SER A 924 29.01 -45.35 0.06
CA SER A 924 29.85 -44.33 -0.61
C SER A 924 29.59 -42.86 -0.17
N ARG A 925 30.67 -42.04 -0.17
CA ARG A 925 30.73 -40.61 -0.63
C ARG A 925 29.98 -39.53 0.21
N ARG A 926 30.37 -38.23 0.24
CA ARG A 926 31.46 -37.42 -0.39
C ARG A 926 31.73 -36.20 0.54
N SER A 927 32.97 -35.84 0.92
CA SER A 927 33.96 -34.93 0.23
C SER A 927 33.67 -33.42 0.38
N LYS A 928 34.60 -32.45 0.33
CA LYS A 928 36.01 -32.32 -0.13
C LYS A 928 36.54 -30.94 0.40
N GLY A 929 37.81 -30.50 0.45
CA GLY A 929 39.20 -30.95 0.19
C GLY A 929 40.15 -29.98 0.95
N GLY A 930 41.47 -30.15 1.18
CA GLY A 930 42.58 -30.35 0.23
C GLY A 930 43.22 -29.00 -0.19
N GLY A 931 44.51 -28.66 0.05
CA GLY A 931 45.58 -29.32 0.83
C GLY A 931 47.00 -28.77 0.52
N LYS A 932 48.04 -29.37 1.15
CA LYS A 932 49.52 -29.22 0.92
C LYS A 932 50.22 -27.88 1.27
N GLY A 933 51.38 -27.99 1.95
CA GLY A 933 52.40 -26.93 2.07
C GLY A 933 53.43 -27.20 3.19
N ARG A 934 54.70 -27.49 2.88
CA ARG A 934 55.75 -27.84 3.87
C ARG A 934 56.71 -26.67 4.16
N SER A 935 57.21 -26.58 5.39
CA SER A 935 58.20 -25.60 5.84
C SER A 935 59.66 -26.10 5.81
N ARG A 936 60.61 -25.15 5.72
CA ARG A 936 62.08 -25.25 5.96
C ARG A 936 62.64 -23.79 6.06
N LYS A 937 63.73 -23.44 6.77
CA LYS A 937 64.48 -24.01 7.92
C LYS A 937 65.61 -23.03 8.31
N ARG A 938 66.01 -22.94 9.60
CA ARG A 938 67.26 -22.26 10.12
C ARG A 938 67.27 -20.71 10.01
N LYS A 939 68.11 -19.93 10.74
CA LYS A 939 68.98 -20.14 11.94
C LYS A 939 69.27 -18.79 12.64
N ALA A 940 69.51 -18.83 13.96
CA ALA A 940 70.45 -18.04 14.79
C ALA A 940 70.69 -16.52 14.56
N GLY A 941 70.66 -15.74 15.65
CA GLY A 941 71.16 -14.34 15.72
C GLY A 941 70.83 -13.65 17.04
N THR A 942 71.82 -13.47 17.91
CA THR A 942 71.77 -12.79 19.24
C THR A 942 72.98 -11.85 19.37
N PRO A 943 73.03 -10.86 20.28
CA PRO A 943 71.98 -10.11 21.01
C PRO A 943 72.31 -8.57 21.12
N SER A 944 71.78 -7.88 22.15
CA SER A 944 72.29 -6.65 22.83
C SER A 944 71.86 -5.24 22.33
N GLY A 945 71.97 -4.23 23.24
CA GLY A 945 71.43 -2.85 23.14
C GLY A 945 70.03 -2.72 23.81
N SER A 946 69.70 -1.88 24.80
CA SER A 946 70.25 -0.64 25.41
C SER A 946 70.41 0.54 24.42
N ASP A 947 70.01 1.78 24.73
CA ASP A 947 69.39 2.34 25.96
C ASP A 947 68.68 3.69 25.66
N SER A 948 67.68 4.09 26.49
CA SER A 948 67.18 5.48 26.61
C SER A 948 66.59 6.15 25.32
N ASP A 949 65.99 7.36 25.30
CA ASP A 949 65.47 8.23 26.36
C ASP A 949 64.26 9.08 25.87
N GLN A 950 63.59 9.77 26.80
CA GLN A 950 62.85 11.03 26.70
C GLN A 950 62.32 11.56 25.35
N GLY A 951 60.98 11.68 25.29
CA GLY A 951 60.35 13.01 25.35
C GLY A 951 60.03 13.74 24.03
N GLY A 952 58.95 14.53 24.06
CA GLY A 952 58.59 15.46 22.97
C GLY A 952 57.10 15.57 22.69
N SER A 953 56.43 16.56 23.31
CA SER A 953 55.15 17.07 22.82
C SER A 953 55.31 18.53 22.36
N PRO A 954 54.58 18.96 21.33
CA PRO A 954 54.29 20.38 21.16
C PRO A 954 52.80 20.69 21.10
N ARG A 955 52.42 21.85 21.66
CA ARG A 955 51.07 22.42 21.65
C ARG A 955 50.85 23.37 20.45
N SER A 956 49.56 23.74 20.26
CA SER A 956 49.09 24.99 19.63
C SER A 956 49.05 25.01 18.08
N LYS A 957 48.30 25.88 17.38
CA LYS A 957 47.48 27.05 17.77
C LYS A 957 46.07 26.98 17.11
N GLY A 958 45.06 27.61 17.71
CA GLY A 958 43.74 27.80 17.09
C GLY A 958 43.60 29.09 16.25
N LYS A 959 42.48 29.24 15.53
CA LYS A 959 42.06 30.48 14.84
C LYS A 959 40.57 30.78 15.11
N LYS A 960 40.25 32.06 15.34
CA LYS A 960 38.88 32.61 15.44
C LYS A 960 38.45 33.27 14.12
N LYS A 961 37.15 33.64 14.05
CA LYS A 961 36.42 34.35 12.96
C LYS A 961 35.89 33.39 11.87
N LYS A 962 34.71 33.60 11.29
CA LYS A 962 33.88 34.82 11.17
C LYS A 962 32.37 34.46 11.13
N LYS A 963 31.48 35.32 11.67
CA LYS A 963 30.02 35.25 11.39
C LYS A 963 29.72 35.91 10.03
N PRO A 964 28.85 35.34 9.17
CA PRO A 964 27.99 36.10 8.26
C PRO A 964 26.75 36.64 9.01
N LYS A 965 25.97 37.52 8.37
CA LYS A 965 24.72 38.08 8.93
C LYS A 965 23.51 37.28 8.43
N LYS A 966 22.39 37.34 9.17
CA LYS A 966 21.07 36.93 8.66
C LYS A 966 20.77 37.65 7.35
N LYS A 967 20.31 36.89 6.35
CA LYS A 967 19.24 37.36 5.47
C LYS A 967 17.93 36.77 6.00
N LEU A 968 16.83 37.48 5.78
CA LEU A 968 15.48 36.95 5.88
C LEU A 968 15.04 36.60 4.46
N GLU A 969 15.31 35.37 4.05
CA GLU A 969 14.65 34.73 2.91
C GLU A 969 13.51 33.88 3.49
N ALA A 970 12.42 33.66 2.73
CA ALA A 970 11.15 33.22 3.30
C ALA A 970 11.21 31.77 3.84
N ASP A 971 10.42 31.48 4.87
CA ASP A 971 10.35 30.17 5.51
C ASP A 971 9.53 29.19 4.66
N GLU A 972 10.16 28.63 3.62
CA GLU A 972 9.61 27.59 2.75
C GLU A 972 9.67 26.18 3.38
N GLY A 973 9.54 26.10 4.71
CA GLY A 973 9.20 24.86 5.40
C GLY A 973 7.76 24.41 5.13
N LEU A 974 7.39 23.22 5.61
CA LEU A 974 6.00 22.77 5.60
C LEU A 974 5.09 23.79 6.30
N SER A 975 4.10 24.31 5.59
CA SER A 975 3.12 25.28 6.10
C SER A 975 2.38 24.71 7.32
N ALA A 976 1.87 25.56 8.20
CA ALA A 976 1.06 25.13 9.34
C ALA A 976 -0.12 24.21 8.93
N LYS A 977 -0.79 24.51 7.79
CA LYS A 977 -1.85 23.65 7.23
C LYS A 977 -1.36 22.30 6.69
N GLN A 978 -0.07 22.17 6.40
CA GLN A 978 0.57 20.93 5.97
C GLN A 978 1.06 20.11 7.19
N ARG A 979 1.70 20.76 8.17
CA ARG A 979 2.07 20.14 9.47
C ARG A 979 0.84 19.56 10.19
N MET A 980 -0.28 20.29 10.21
CA MET A 980 -1.55 19.79 10.77
C MET A 980 -2.10 18.51 10.12
N ARG A 981 -1.67 18.15 8.90
CA ARG A 981 -2.02 16.86 8.26
C ARG A 981 -1.09 15.72 8.68
N ILE A 982 0.15 16.04 9.07
CA ILE A 982 1.13 15.09 9.60
C ILE A 982 0.86 14.90 11.09
N VAL A 983 -0.30 14.32 11.42
CA VAL A 983 -0.61 13.96 12.81
C VAL A 983 0.43 12.95 13.29
N SER A 984 1.00 13.16 14.48
CA SER A 984 1.88 12.20 15.18
C SER A 984 1.08 10.99 15.70
N LYS A 985 0.45 10.26 14.77
CA LYS A 985 -0.52 9.20 15.01
C LYS A 985 0.12 7.92 15.57
N ALA A 986 1.44 7.82 15.46
CA ALA A 986 2.24 6.74 16.03
C ALA A 986 2.45 6.92 17.54
N VAL A 987 1.38 6.75 18.31
CA VAL A 987 1.46 6.17 19.66
C VAL A 987 1.77 4.68 19.47
N ILE A 988 2.76 4.13 20.17
CA ILE A 988 3.01 2.67 20.17
C ILE A 988 1.81 1.98 20.84
N SER A 989 0.93 1.42 19.99
CA SER A 989 -0.39 0.88 20.33
C SER A 989 -0.36 -0.18 21.44
N THR A 990 -1.47 -0.27 22.17
CA THR A 990 -1.72 -1.23 23.26
C THR A 990 -2.16 -2.62 22.79
N SER A 991 -2.44 -2.78 21.48
CA SER A 991 -2.85 -4.04 20.87
C SER A 991 -1.85 -5.18 21.17
N GLU A 992 -2.25 -6.14 22.01
CA GLU A 992 -1.55 -7.44 22.14
C GLU A 992 -1.64 -8.27 20.83
N SER A 993 -2.29 -7.74 19.79
CA SER A 993 -2.24 -8.20 18.38
C SER A 993 -1.16 -7.52 17.51
N ASP A 994 -0.36 -6.58 18.01
CA ASP A 994 0.87 -6.12 17.34
C ASP A 994 1.97 -7.21 17.48
N SER A 995 1.67 -8.43 16.99
CA SER A 995 2.58 -9.56 16.95
C SER A 995 3.44 -9.61 15.68
N ASP A 996 3.39 -8.57 14.85
CA ASP A 996 4.34 -8.31 13.76
C ASP A 996 5.60 -7.66 14.31
N ASN A 997 6.44 -8.46 14.97
CA ASN A 997 7.75 -8.05 15.50
C ASN A 997 8.88 -8.78 14.75
N PRO A 998 9.18 -8.40 13.50
CA PRO A 998 10.23 -9.03 12.72
C PRO A 998 11.61 -8.56 13.19
N ASN A 999 12.47 -9.54 13.48
CA ASN A 999 13.90 -9.42 13.83
C ASN A 999 14.24 -9.10 15.30
N LEU A 1000 14.34 -10.15 16.12
CA LEU A 1000 15.53 -10.31 16.97
C LEU A 1000 16.51 -11.28 16.28
N ARG A 1001 17.26 -10.76 15.31
CA ARG A 1001 18.32 -11.51 14.61
C ARG A 1001 19.56 -11.66 15.49
N ILE A 1002 20.15 -12.85 15.47
CA ILE A 1002 21.58 -13.06 15.73
C ILE A 1002 22.12 -13.85 14.53
N ALA A 1003 23.35 -13.54 14.11
CA ALA A 1003 24.05 -14.12 12.95
C ALA A 1003 24.14 -15.67 13.04
N SER A 1004 24.23 -16.44 11.95
CA SER A 1004 25.27 -16.33 10.91
C SER A 1004 24.84 -16.74 9.50
N ASP A 1005 25.76 -16.54 8.57
CA ASP A 1005 25.70 -16.90 7.14
C ASP A 1005 25.55 -18.42 6.90
N GLU A 1006 24.64 -18.81 6.00
CA GLU A 1006 24.92 -19.36 4.65
C GLU A 1006 23.63 -19.44 3.79
#